data_AF-A0A811P0Z2-F1
#
_entry.id   AF-A0A811P0Z2-F1
#
_cell.length_a   1.000
_cell.length_b   1.000
_cell.length_c   1.000
_cell.angle_alpha   90.00
_cell.angle_beta   90.00
_cell.angle_gamma   90.00
#
_symmetry.space_group_name_H-M   'P 1'
#
loop_
_entity.id
_entity.type
_entity.pdbx_description
1 polymer ?
#
loop_
_entity_poly.entity_id
_entity_poly.type
_entity_poly.pdbx_seq_one_letter_code
_entity_poly.pdbx_strand_id
1 'polypeptide(L)'
;MASLGKGEEASCCGGSAVCLTGGAEAGISEGAVVGNNRVYPLRLPSTEEEDRAAKLYLIVCFALSWISANRLIESSSYFRALLGGSFSESGREHVNVGCDLEAAVQVLRYLFEPSESFNITHNNFLPLLEGALFLAVESLLVECERWFSTIASQTSAIFSVPLDFIIEVWDFAQEHGVTFVQEICREYLAQNFAHVISRRSFNKIPYDLLCSTIECPHLTVDSEKQLCEAILYWVSENMKTCEQSYPNSVDGHLFLLSKVKICLLPLGFAAGTKRHWFDFGNNIVCTILDLLKDSLKTLLDAIADGNLERYCIRITEYSKNIVLSGCPQVTTAFLYISVLPTDLDVSFKRRILSILLLPYLQASNFIVCACADVGLLEISVLKNSLCYINIRNCFLLTDDGISNLLMKCTKIHSMVLSYTSFGNRSIQTLCATNPSGHNSVHAHVMAFYMQELHLDGCKGIDSAALSQLMSIISITKFLSLRETSLTDGALCKFVGSSLEYLDVSETVISMVSLAPVIRRNCKLNCLKTAGCRSLLLECDNVENISGNKYGDFLQEVGTTCCLEDVEMGWGFCPIRIEDLAPSFSKVRKMTIGLGTALAENVMCALPMICPFLESLILRFQVISDRVVRNLLESAVNLHVLCLHYCLGSLTSFSFQTKAPALRVLQLHWVTPWLTNDDLTILTENCNLAELSLSGCKHLDSNSQDIISSGWPNLALLHLEECGKITVEGFLLFSVVKLWKTSYYGTRYHYCGSWLWIYAMPVKKNAEGKMIRSVRMSRCKTMKGSCLEVARQGSSRPVHKDTVVLEWSSRRLTTTIVKERV
;
A
#
# COMPACT_ATOMS: atom_id res chain seq x y z
N MET A 1 -60.15 -18.25 21.73
CA MET A 1 -60.19 -19.51 20.97
C MET A 1 -59.17 -19.38 19.84
N ALA A 2 -58.05 -20.10 19.78
CA ALA A 2 -57.37 -21.03 20.70
C ALA A 2 -55.84 -20.80 20.47
N SER A 3 -54.96 -20.54 21.45
CA SER A 3 -54.41 -21.43 22.50
C SER A 3 -53.79 -22.72 21.91
N LEU A 4 -52.50 -23.07 22.05
CA LEU A 4 -51.32 -22.52 22.78
C LEU A 4 -50.05 -22.73 21.89
N GLY A 5 -48.82 -22.27 22.18
CA GLY A 5 -48.24 -21.49 23.30
C GLY A 5 -46.70 -21.37 23.21
N LYS A 6 -46.12 -20.54 24.09
CA LYS A 6 -44.68 -20.20 24.28
C LYS A 6 -43.71 -21.41 24.41
N GLY A 7 -42.39 -21.30 24.25
CA GLY A 7 -41.50 -20.12 24.03
C GLY A 7 -40.58 -19.81 25.22
N GLU A 8 -39.39 -19.22 24.95
CA GLU A 8 -38.48 -18.53 25.92
C GLU A 8 -37.77 -19.46 26.96
N GLU A 9 -36.53 -19.22 27.46
CA GLU A 9 -35.44 -18.31 27.09
C GLU A 9 -34.04 -18.80 27.59
N ALA A 10 -32.99 -17.98 27.45
CA ALA A 10 -31.58 -18.30 27.65
C ALA A 10 -31.07 -18.31 29.12
N SER A 11 -29.83 -18.82 29.31
CA SER A 11 -28.85 -18.21 30.23
C SER A 11 -27.42 -18.63 29.87
N CYS A 12 -26.41 -17.91 30.38
CA CYS A 12 -24.98 -18.12 30.12
C CYS A 12 -24.17 -18.23 31.42
N CYS A 13 -22.92 -18.68 31.27
CA CYS A 13 -21.69 -18.32 32.03
C CYS A 13 -21.02 -19.41 32.88
N GLY A 14 -19.67 -19.47 32.77
CA GLY A 14 -18.77 -19.93 33.83
C GLY A 14 -18.02 -21.25 33.56
N GLY A 15 -16.70 -21.16 33.41
CA GLY A 15 -15.80 -22.33 33.36
C GLY A 15 -14.43 -21.94 32.78
N SER A 16 -13.33 -22.23 33.47
CA SER A 16 -11.98 -21.77 33.11
C SER A 16 -10.92 -22.85 33.31
N ALA A 17 -9.76 -22.61 32.70
CA ALA A 17 -8.40 -22.96 33.14
C ALA A 17 -7.59 -24.04 32.36
N VAL A 18 -6.54 -23.53 31.70
CA VAL A 18 -5.12 -23.96 31.83
C VAL A 18 -4.63 -25.25 31.14
N CYS A 19 -3.38 -25.20 30.68
CA CYS A 19 -2.62 -26.22 29.94
C CYS A 19 -1.99 -27.29 30.85
N LEU A 20 -1.49 -28.40 30.27
CA LEU A 20 -0.06 -28.82 30.31
C LEU A 20 0.21 -30.23 29.72
N THR A 21 1.27 -30.34 28.91
CA THR A 21 2.24 -31.46 28.69
C THR A 21 1.84 -32.95 28.59
N GLY A 22 2.44 -33.64 27.60
CA GLY A 22 2.66 -35.11 27.55
C GLY A 22 1.68 -35.88 26.64
N GLY A 23 2.03 -37.02 26.03
CA GLY A 23 3.33 -37.73 25.94
C GLY A 23 3.18 -39.26 26.12
N ALA A 24 3.75 -40.07 25.22
CA ALA A 24 3.58 -41.56 25.10
C ALA A 24 2.13 -41.99 24.74
N GLU A 25 1.85 -42.80 23.70
CA GLU A 25 2.27 -44.17 23.31
C GLU A 25 1.44 -45.31 23.95
N ALA A 26 1.00 -46.25 23.09
CA ALA A 26 0.20 -47.46 23.38
C ALA A 26 -1.20 -47.23 24.02
N GLY A 27 -2.19 -48.10 23.87
CA GLY A 27 -2.29 -49.35 23.08
C GLY A 27 -3.19 -50.37 23.79
N ILE A 28 -3.82 -51.30 23.04
CA ILE A 28 -4.63 -52.45 23.55
C ILE A 28 -5.94 -52.00 24.27
N SER A 29 -7.19 -52.11 23.76
CA SER A 29 -7.94 -53.11 22.98
C SER A 29 -8.68 -54.19 23.80
N GLU A 30 -10.00 -54.05 23.94
CA GLU A 30 -11.03 -55.06 24.23
C GLU A 30 -12.40 -54.48 23.80
N GLY A 31 -13.41 -55.23 23.32
CA GLY A 31 -13.49 -56.67 23.01
C GLY A 31 -14.76 -57.02 22.20
N ALA A 32 -14.81 -58.25 21.67
CA ALA A 32 -15.82 -58.88 20.78
C ALA A 32 -17.31 -58.75 21.21
N VAL A 33 -18.35 -59.05 20.39
CA VAL A 33 -18.69 -60.28 19.63
C VAL A 33 -19.62 -59.90 18.45
N VAL A 34 -19.56 -60.36 17.18
CA VAL A 34 -18.99 -61.52 16.43
C VAL A 34 -20.07 -62.49 15.88
N GLY A 35 -20.00 -62.72 14.56
CA GLY A 35 -20.66 -63.80 13.81
C GLY A 35 -21.08 -63.37 12.39
N ASN A 36 -20.99 -64.19 11.33
CA ASN A 36 -20.48 -65.56 11.12
C ASN A 36 -20.49 -65.82 9.58
N ASN A 37 -19.70 -66.68 8.91
CA ASN A 37 -18.54 -67.56 9.20
C ASN A 37 -17.98 -67.96 7.80
N ARG A 38 -16.67 -67.94 7.46
CA ARG A 38 -15.73 -69.09 7.56
C ARG A 38 -14.32 -68.75 7.05
N VAL A 39 -13.31 -69.41 7.63
CA VAL A 39 -11.94 -69.57 7.12
C VAL A 39 -11.52 -71.03 7.35
N TYR A 40 -10.71 -71.61 6.47
CA TYR A 40 -9.86 -72.77 6.78
C TYR A 40 -8.47 -72.60 6.13
N PRO A 41 -7.39 -73.16 6.71
CA PRO A 41 -6.04 -72.62 6.55
C PRO A 41 -5.14 -73.43 5.59
N LEU A 42 -4.03 -72.80 5.17
CA LEU A 42 -2.84 -73.47 4.65
C LEU A 42 -1.58 -73.02 5.40
N ARG A 43 -0.58 -73.90 5.45
CA ARG A 43 0.61 -73.77 6.29
C ARG A 43 1.72 -72.95 5.62
N LEU A 44 2.50 -72.24 6.43
CA LEU A 44 3.90 -71.96 6.12
C LEU A 44 4.72 -73.26 6.19
N PRO A 45 5.55 -73.56 5.18
CA PRO A 45 6.85 -74.18 5.41
C PRO A 45 7.88 -73.09 5.75
N SER A 46 8.75 -73.38 6.70
CA SER A 46 9.89 -72.54 7.07
C SER A 46 11.04 -72.68 6.08
N THR A 47 11.63 -71.56 5.65
CA THR A 47 13.08 -71.26 5.81
C THR A 47 13.33 -69.80 5.40
N GLU A 48 14.22 -69.13 6.12
CA GLU A 48 14.81 -67.85 5.68
C GLU A 48 16.04 -68.13 4.80
N GLU A 49 16.46 -67.13 4.02
CA GLU A 49 17.66 -67.12 3.15
C GLU A 49 17.61 -68.17 1.99
N GLU A 50 17.58 -67.82 0.71
CA GLU A 50 18.26 -66.70 0.01
C GLU A 50 17.45 -66.09 -1.19
N ASP A 51 18.02 -65.02 -1.76
CA ASP A 51 17.94 -64.55 -3.16
C ASP A 51 16.66 -63.89 -3.77
N ARG A 52 16.39 -62.66 -3.31
CA ARG A 52 16.42 -61.40 -4.10
C ARG A 52 15.67 -61.23 -5.45
N ALA A 53 14.90 -62.20 -5.99
CA ALA A 53 14.56 -62.24 -7.42
C ALA A 53 13.05 -62.33 -7.85
N ALA A 54 12.10 -61.84 -7.06
CA ALA A 54 10.66 -61.75 -7.43
C ALA A 54 10.03 -60.45 -6.87
N LYS A 55 10.08 -59.26 -7.50
CA LYS A 55 9.72 -58.81 -8.87
C LYS A 55 8.23 -58.93 -9.24
N LEU A 56 7.65 -57.76 -9.56
CA LEU A 56 6.41 -57.53 -10.32
C LEU A 56 5.11 -58.18 -9.80
N TYR A 57 4.73 -57.88 -8.56
CA TYR A 57 3.34 -57.97 -8.10
C TYR A 57 2.74 -56.60 -7.79
N LEU A 58 2.80 -55.67 -8.76
CA LEU A 58 1.94 -54.49 -8.73
C LEU A 58 0.71 -54.73 -9.61
N ILE A 59 -0.29 -55.36 -9.00
CA ILE A 59 -1.56 -55.65 -9.65
C ILE A 59 -2.38 -54.35 -9.76
N VAL A 60 -2.59 -53.87 -10.99
CA VAL A 60 -3.52 -52.76 -11.31
C VAL A 60 -4.96 -53.30 -11.38
N CYS A 61 -5.41 -54.00 -10.33
CA CYS A 61 -6.80 -54.42 -10.17
C CYS A 61 -7.53 -53.51 -9.19
N PHE A 62 -8.04 -52.39 -9.71
CA PHE A 62 -9.48 -52.34 -10.00
C PHE A 62 -9.67 -51.65 -11.37
N ALA A 63 -10.45 -52.28 -12.25
CA ALA A 63 -10.89 -51.82 -13.58
C ALA A 63 -9.99 -51.96 -14.85
N LEU A 64 -8.69 -52.29 -14.81
CA LEU A 64 -7.89 -52.51 -16.04
C LEU A 64 -7.51 -53.98 -16.30
N SER A 65 -8.45 -54.74 -16.88
CA SER A 65 -8.18 -56.09 -17.41
C SER A 65 -7.33 -56.04 -18.67
N TRP A 66 -6.14 -56.66 -18.64
CA TRP A 66 -5.24 -56.91 -19.78
C TRP A 66 -5.11 -55.72 -20.75
N ILE A 67 -4.31 -54.71 -20.36
CA ILE A 67 -3.99 -53.54 -21.18
C ILE A 67 -3.45 -54.00 -22.55
N SER A 68 -4.17 -53.66 -23.63
CA SER A 68 -3.81 -54.07 -24.99
C SER A 68 -2.53 -53.38 -25.45
N ALA A 69 -1.49 -54.18 -25.72
CA ALA A 69 -0.21 -53.71 -26.25
C ALA A 69 -0.37 -52.89 -27.54
N ASN A 70 -1.32 -53.27 -28.42
CA ASN A 70 -1.59 -52.53 -29.65
C ASN A 70 -2.04 -51.07 -29.36
N ARG A 71 -2.94 -50.87 -28.37
CA ARG A 71 -3.38 -49.51 -27.98
C ARG A 71 -2.25 -48.67 -27.40
N LEU A 72 -1.31 -49.28 -26.68
CA LEU A 72 -0.11 -48.60 -26.21
C LEU A 72 0.83 -48.24 -27.38
N ILE A 73 1.07 -49.15 -28.31
CA ILE A 73 1.86 -48.93 -29.54
C ILE A 73 1.24 -47.84 -30.44
N GLU A 74 -0.09 -47.75 -30.48
CA GLU A 74 -0.83 -46.69 -31.18
C GLU A 74 -0.68 -45.33 -30.47
N SER A 75 -0.80 -45.29 -29.13
CA SER A 75 -0.90 -44.04 -28.36
C SER A 75 0.42 -43.46 -27.85
N SER A 76 1.50 -44.23 -27.85
CA SER A 76 2.79 -43.87 -27.23
C SER A 76 3.95 -44.27 -28.14
N SER A 77 4.88 -43.34 -28.39
CA SER A 77 6.10 -43.65 -29.15
C SER A 77 7.11 -44.48 -28.32
N TYR A 78 7.11 -44.33 -26.99
CA TYR A 78 7.86 -45.17 -26.06
C TYR A 78 7.43 -46.65 -26.16
N PHE A 79 6.13 -46.93 -26.01
CA PHE A 79 5.62 -48.31 -26.13
C PHE A 79 5.71 -48.85 -27.56
N ARG A 80 5.62 -47.99 -28.59
CA ARG A 80 5.90 -48.37 -29.98
C ARG A 80 7.33 -48.86 -30.18
N ALA A 81 8.32 -48.19 -29.59
CA ALA A 81 9.71 -48.65 -29.62
C ALA A 81 9.91 -49.95 -28.82
N LEU A 82 9.34 -50.02 -27.61
CA LEU A 82 9.55 -51.11 -26.66
C LEU A 82 8.83 -52.42 -27.03
N LEU A 83 7.61 -52.33 -27.59
CA LEU A 83 6.73 -53.46 -27.87
C LEU A 83 6.53 -53.70 -29.37
N GLY A 84 6.69 -52.69 -30.23
CA GLY A 84 6.54 -52.82 -31.68
C GLY A 84 7.79 -53.28 -32.43
N GLY A 85 8.89 -53.58 -31.73
CA GLY A 85 10.20 -53.88 -32.31
C GLY A 85 10.84 -55.18 -31.83
N SER A 86 12.08 -55.41 -32.25
CA SER A 86 12.89 -56.61 -31.98
C SER A 86 13.44 -56.70 -30.54
N PHE A 87 12.96 -55.87 -29.61
CA PHE A 87 13.39 -55.90 -28.21
C PHE A 87 12.92 -57.18 -27.51
N SER A 88 13.64 -57.60 -26.47
CA SER A 88 13.34 -58.84 -25.75
C SER A 88 12.05 -58.77 -24.91
N GLU A 89 11.47 -57.58 -24.85
CA GLU A 89 10.30 -57.15 -24.10
C GLU A 89 8.99 -57.33 -24.90
N SER A 90 9.03 -57.26 -26.24
CA SER A 90 7.82 -57.36 -27.09
C SER A 90 7.14 -58.73 -27.06
N GLY A 91 7.87 -59.78 -26.64
CA GLY A 91 7.36 -61.13 -26.45
C GLY A 91 7.11 -61.54 -24.99
N ARG A 92 7.06 -60.59 -24.03
CA ARG A 92 6.86 -60.90 -22.60
C ARG A 92 5.46 -60.53 -22.12
N GLU A 93 4.92 -61.37 -21.23
CA GLU A 93 3.67 -61.08 -20.51
C GLU A 93 3.81 -59.90 -19.53
N HIS A 94 5.04 -59.60 -19.08
CA HIS A 94 5.34 -58.53 -18.12
C HIS A 94 6.56 -57.72 -18.57
N VAL A 95 6.43 -56.39 -18.50
CA VAL A 95 7.48 -55.42 -18.86
C VAL A 95 7.61 -54.42 -17.71
N ASN A 96 8.86 -54.13 -17.31
CA ASN A 96 9.14 -53.21 -16.21
C ASN A 96 9.39 -51.80 -16.76
N VAL A 97 8.50 -50.86 -16.44
CA VAL A 97 8.60 -49.45 -16.86
C VAL A 97 9.20 -48.63 -15.71
N GLY A 98 10.16 -47.75 -16.01
CA GLY A 98 10.87 -46.92 -15.02
C GLY A 98 10.20 -45.58 -14.69
N CYS A 99 8.91 -45.45 -14.97
CA CYS A 99 8.10 -44.25 -14.70
C CYS A 99 7.68 -44.25 -13.21
N ASP A 100 7.39 -43.08 -12.64
CA ASP A 100 6.64 -43.02 -11.39
C ASP A 100 5.27 -43.73 -11.52
N LEU A 101 4.80 -44.31 -10.41
CA LEU A 101 3.57 -45.08 -10.36
C LEU A 101 2.33 -44.20 -10.47
N GLU A 102 2.26 -43.05 -9.79
CA GLU A 102 1.11 -42.17 -9.91
C GLU A 102 1.05 -41.58 -11.32
N ALA A 103 2.18 -41.11 -11.86
CA ALA A 103 2.28 -40.64 -13.24
C ALA A 103 1.82 -41.71 -14.25
N ALA A 104 2.31 -42.95 -14.14
CA ALA A 104 1.91 -44.05 -15.00
C ALA A 104 0.41 -44.39 -14.86
N VAL A 105 -0.15 -44.38 -13.65
CA VAL A 105 -1.58 -44.61 -13.41
C VAL A 105 -2.42 -43.50 -14.05
N GLN A 106 -2.09 -42.22 -13.89
CA GLN A 106 -2.89 -41.14 -14.48
C GLN A 106 -2.87 -41.20 -16.02
N VAL A 107 -1.74 -41.53 -16.66
CA VAL A 107 -1.66 -41.74 -18.12
C VAL A 107 -2.50 -42.95 -18.57
N LEU A 108 -2.44 -44.07 -17.85
CA LEU A 108 -3.28 -45.23 -18.17
C LEU A 108 -4.77 -44.92 -18.00
N ARG A 109 -5.15 -44.11 -17.01
CA ARG A 109 -6.52 -43.62 -16.88
C ARG A 109 -6.95 -42.79 -18.09
N TYR A 110 -6.14 -41.82 -18.52
CA TYR A 110 -6.40 -41.06 -19.75
C TYR A 110 -6.55 -41.92 -21.02
N LEU A 111 -5.73 -42.98 -21.16
CA LEU A 111 -5.73 -43.85 -22.36
C LEU A 111 -6.86 -44.92 -22.39
N PHE A 112 -7.48 -45.23 -21.24
CA PHE A 112 -8.40 -46.36 -21.13
C PHE A 112 -9.75 -46.06 -20.44
N GLU A 113 -9.87 -45.00 -19.64
CA GLU A 113 -11.17 -44.52 -19.15
C GLU A 113 -11.95 -43.78 -20.27
N PRO A 114 -13.29 -43.80 -20.25
CA PRO A 114 -14.10 -42.96 -21.13
C PRO A 114 -13.79 -41.47 -20.94
N SER A 115 -13.76 -40.71 -22.05
CA SER A 115 -13.42 -39.28 -22.05
C SER A 115 -14.36 -38.41 -21.21
N GLU A 116 -15.59 -38.87 -20.94
CA GLU A 116 -16.55 -38.18 -20.06
C GLU A 116 -16.24 -38.35 -18.56
N SER A 117 -15.50 -39.40 -18.18
CA SER A 117 -15.11 -39.67 -16.78
C SER A 117 -13.75 -39.10 -16.39
N PHE A 118 -12.91 -38.73 -17.36
CA PHE A 118 -11.56 -38.25 -17.12
C PHE A 118 -11.47 -36.72 -17.25
N ASN A 119 -11.11 -36.02 -16.18
CA ASN A 119 -10.89 -34.58 -16.18
C ASN A 119 -9.49 -34.23 -15.64
N ILE A 120 -8.84 -33.25 -16.27
CA ILE A 120 -7.59 -32.66 -15.76
C ILE A 120 -7.95 -31.62 -14.68
N THR A 121 -7.18 -31.61 -13.60
CA THR A 121 -7.32 -30.78 -12.40
C THR A 121 -5.94 -30.35 -11.91
N HIS A 122 -5.88 -29.37 -11.00
CA HIS A 122 -4.62 -28.96 -10.37
C HIS A 122 -3.91 -30.10 -9.61
N ASN A 123 -4.62 -31.14 -9.16
CA ASN A 123 -4.01 -32.24 -8.40
C ASN A 123 -3.40 -33.33 -9.28
N ASN A 124 -3.94 -33.58 -10.49
CA ASN A 124 -3.42 -34.61 -11.41
C ASN A 124 -2.66 -34.05 -12.61
N PHE A 125 -2.61 -32.72 -12.83
CA PHE A 125 -1.88 -32.12 -13.94
C PHE A 125 -0.39 -32.47 -13.94
N LEU A 126 0.30 -32.39 -12.79
CA LEU A 126 1.74 -32.63 -12.72
C LEU A 126 2.12 -34.10 -13.01
N PRO A 127 1.50 -35.13 -12.37
CA PRO A 127 1.76 -36.52 -12.74
C PRO A 127 1.33 -36.88 -14.17
N LEU A 128 0.29 -36.22 -14.72
CA LEU A 128 -0.09 -36.39 -16.12
C LEU A 128 0.97 -35.85 -17.07
N LEU A 129 1.52 -34.67 -16.80
CA LEU A 129 2.58 -34.06 -17.60
C LEU A 129 3.86 -34.90 -17.54
N GLU A 130 4.28 -35.32 -16.35
CA GLU A 130 5.43 -36.21 -16.15
C GLU A 130 5.27 -37.53 -16.90
N GLY A 131 4.15 -38.22 -16.69
CA GLY A 131 3.87 -39.50 -17.36
C GLY A 131 3.74 -39.35 -18.88
N ALA A 132 3.17 -38.25 -19.37
CA ALA A 132 3.04 -37.98 -20.81
C ALA A 132 4.39 -37.71 -21.48
N LEU A 133 5.33 -37.06 -20.78
CA LEU A 133 6.70 -36.86 -21.23
C LEU A 133 7.49 -38.18 -21.21
N PHE A 134 7.48 -38.89 -20.08
CA PHE A 134 8.24 -40.14 -19.90
C PHE A 134 7.75 -41.25 -20.87
N LEU A 135 6.44 -41.41 -21.02
CA LEU A 135 5.82 -42.40 -21.90
C LEU A 135 5.58 -41.85 -23.32
N ALA A 136 6.01 -40.63 -23.62
CA ALA A 136 5.88 -39.96 -24.92
C ALA A 136 4.47 -40.12 -25.56
N VAL A 137 3.47 -39.61 -24.84
CA VAL A 137 2.03 -39.62 -25.21
C VAL A 137 1.64 -38.23 -25.72
N GLU A 138 1.91 -37.98 -27.00
CA GLU A 138 1.74 -36.67 -27.65
C GLU A 138 0.32 -36.10 -27.50
N SER A 139 -0.72 -36.94 -27.56
CA SER A 139 -2.11 -36.49 -27.42
C SER A 139 -2.46 -35.95 -26.03
N LEU A 140 -1.78 -36.45 -24.98
CA LEU A 140 -1.97 -35.98 -23.61
C LEU A 140 -1.22 -34.67 -23.37
N LEU A 141 -0.05 -34.49 -23.97
CA LEU A 141 0.68 -33.21 -23.92
C LEU A 141 -0.15 -32.06 -24.51
N VAL A 142 -0.79 -32.29 -25.66
CA VAL A 142 -1.71 -31.31 -26.30
C VAL A 142 -2.95 -31.02 -25.44
N GLU A 143 -3.47 -32.00 -24.70
CA GLU A 143 -4.60 -31.78 -23.79
C GLU A 143 -4.18 -31.03 -22.51
N CYS A 144 -2.96 -31.29 -22.00
CA CYS A 144 -2.37 -30.52 -20.89
C CYS A 144 -2.17 -29.05 -21.29
N GLU A 145 -1.63 -28.79 -22.49
CA GLU A 145 -1.46 -27.43 -23.05
C GLU A 145 -2.81 -26.70 -23.18
N ARG A 146 -3.81 -27.37 -23.78
CA ARG A 146 -5.18 -26.85 -23.93
C ARG A 146 -5.81 -26.51 -22.58
N TRP A 147 -5.74 -27.43 -21.63
CA TRP A 147 -6.31 -27.25 -20.29
C TRP A 147 -5.65 -26.10 -19.54
N PHE A 148 -4.31 -26.05 -19.53
CA PHE A 148 -3.55 -25.04 -18.80
C PHE A 148 -3.78 -23.63 -19.38
N SER A 149 -3.83 -23.51 -20.72
CA SER A 149 -4.22 -22.27 -21.43
C SER A 149 -5.65 -21.82 -21.10
N THR A 150 -6.59 -22.77 -21.00
CA THR A 150 -8.01 -22.51 -20.68
C THR A 150 -8.20 -22.03 -19.25
N ILE A 151 -7.29 -22.36 -18.34
CA ILE A 151 -7.31 -21.89 -16.95
C ILE A 151 -6.54 -20.57 -16.79
N ALA A 152 -5.37 -20.42 -17.42
CA ALA A 152 -4.57 -19.20 -17.35
C ALA A 152 -5.32 -17.97 -17.88
N SER A 153 -6.15 -18.14 -18.92
CA SER A 153 -6.99 -17.08 -19.50
C SER A 153 -8.16 -16.61 -18.62
N GLN A 154 -8.46 -17.27 -17.49
CA GLN A 154 -9.58 -16.91 -16.62
C GLN A 154 -9.20 -15.79 -15.63
N THR A 155 -9.17 -14.55 -16.12
CA THR A 155 -8.78 -13.31 -15.38
C THR A 155 -9.75 -12.86 -14.26
N SER A 156 -10.56 -13.78 -13.70
CA SER A 156 -11.54 -13.53 -12.64
C SER A 156 -11.02 -13.97 -11.27
N ALA A 157 -11.25 -13.14 -10.25
CA ALA A 157 -10.73 -13.40 -8.89
C ALA A 157 -11.37 -14.59 -8.16
N ILE A 158 -12.38 -15.24 -8.77
CA ILE A 158 -13.11 -16.39 -8.20
C ILE A 158 -12.47 -17.72 -8.57
N PHE A 159 -11.77 -17.78 -9.72
CA PHE A 159 -11.17 -19.01 -10.27
C PHE A 159 -9.64 -18.97 -10.32
N SER A 160 -8.99 -18.09 -9.55
CA SER A 160 -7.55 -17.88 -9.61
C SER A 160 -6.77 -19.12 -9.14
N VAL A 161 -5.88 -19.63 -9.99
CA VAL A 161 -4.97 -20.75 -9.71
C VAL A 161 -4.15 -20.50 -8.42
N PRO A 162 -3.90 -21.51 -7.57
CA PRO A 162 -2.95 -21.39 -6.46
C PRO A 162 -1.56 -20.99 -6.95
N LEU A 163 -0.86 -20.11 -6.23
CA LEU A 163 0.47 -19.64 -6.65
C LEU A 163 1.52 -20.75 -6.52
N ASP A 164 1.43 -21.53 -5.46
CA ASP A 164 2.38 -22.61 -5.16
C ASP A 164 2.34 -23.69 -6.27
N PHE A 165 1.15 -24.07 -6.78
CA PHE A 165 1.00 -24.92 -7.97
C PHE A 165 1.65 -24.33 -9.24
N ILE A 166 1.54 -23.01 -9.47
CA ILE A 166 2.19 -22.35 -10.62
C ILE A 166 3.71 -22.40 -10.51
N ILE A 167 4.25 -22.34 -9.29
CA ILE A 167 5.70 -22.48 -9.03
C ILE A 167 6.12 -23.94 -9.26
N GLU A 168 5.46 -24.91 -8.61
CA GLU A 168 5.74 -26.35 -8.74
C GLU A 168 5.71 -26.83 -10.21
N VAL A 169 4.70 -26.40 -10.97
CA VAL A 169 4.54 -26.71 -12.39
C VAL A 169 5.60 -26.02 -13.26
N TRP A 170 6.03 -24.80 -12.90
CA TRP A 170 7.10 -24.12 -13.62
C TRP A 170 8.48 -24.72 -13.33
N ASP A 171 8.79 -25.05 -12.07
CA ASP A 171 10.06 -25.67 -11.68
C ASP A 171 10.24 -27.01 -12.42
N PHE A 172 9.21 -27.87 -12.40
CA PHE A 172 9.19 -29.11 -13.17
C PHE A 172 9.40 -28.87 -14.68
N ALA A 173 8.72 -27.86 -15.25
CA ALA A 173 8.87 -27.49 -16.65
C ALA A 173 10.24 -26.89 -16.99
N GLN A 174 10.93 -26.30 -16.03
CA GLN A 174 12.30 -25.78 -16.17
C GLN A 174 13.32 -26.94 -16.14
N GLU A 175 13.12 -27.94 -15.29
CA GLU A 175 13.94 -29.17 -15.26
C GLU A 175 13.77 -30.04 -16.52
N HIS A 176 12.53 -30.17 -17.01
CA HIS A 176 12.20 -31.06 -18.13
C HIS A 176 12.10 -30.37 -19.50
N GLY A 177 12.36 -29.06 -19.58
CA GLY A 177 12.40 -28.30 -20.85
C GLY A 177 11.03 -28.06 -21.50
N VAL A 178 9.95 -28.01 -20.72
CA VAL A 178 8.56 -27.94 -21.21
C VAL A 178 8.17 -26.49 -21.52
N THR A 179 8.49 -26.04 -22.74
CA THR A 179 8.36 -24.62 -23.14
C THR A 179 6.96 -24.04 -22.98
N PHE A 180 5.90 -24.76 -23.39
CA PHE A 180 4.52 -24.23 -23.34
C PHE A 180 4.10 -23.87 -21.91
N VAL A 181 4.54 -24.65 -20.91
CA VAL A 181 4.28 -24.36 -19.49
C VAL A 181 5.03 -23.11 -19.05
N GLN A 182 6.30 -22.96 -19.45
CA GLN A 182 7.09 -21.77 -19.12
C GLN A 182 6.44 -20.48 -19.66
N GLU A 183 5.92 -20.52 -20.89
CA GLU A 183 5.24 -19.37 -21.50
C GLU A 183 3.89 -19.06 -20.84
N ILE A 184 3.06 -20.08 -20.57
CA ILE A 184 1.76 -19.89 -19.91
C ILE A 184 1.94 -19.40 -18.46
N CYS A 185 2.90 -19.93 -17.72
CA CYS A 185 3.23 -19.43 -16.36
C CYS A 185 3.69 -17.96 -16.39
N ARG A 186 4.61 -17.62 -17.29
CA ARG A 186 5.10 -16.24 -17.51
C ARG A 186 3.94 -15.28 -17.78
N GLU A 187 3.05 -15.62 -18.70
CA GLU A 187 1.94 -14.73 -19.06
C GLU A 187 0.84 -14.68 -18.01
N TYR A 188 0.49 -15.80 -17.37
CA TYR A 188 -0.47 -15.82 -16.28
C TYR A 188 -0.04 -14.92 -15.12
N LEU A 189 1.24 -15.01 -14.71
CA LEU A 189 1.78 -14.17 -13.64
C LEU A 189 1.89 -12.71 -14.07
N ALA A 190 2.25 -12.43 -15.33
CA ALA A 190 2.33 -11.06 -15.85
C ALA A 190 0.96 -10.38 -15.88
N GLN A 191 -0.06 -11.04 -16.46
CA GLN A 191 -1.43 -10.53 -16.56
C GLN A 191 -2.10 -10.32 -15.19
N ASN A 192 -1.66 -11.02 -14.15
CA ASN A 192 -2.25 -10.95 -12.80
C ASN A 192 -1.29 -10.38 -11.73
N PHE A 193 -0.18 -9.74 -12.12
CA PHE A 193 0.93 -9.43 -11.21
C PHE A 193 0.50 -8.57 -10.00
N ALA A 194 -0.31 -7.53 -10.22
CA ALA A 194 -0.90 -6.70 -9.16
C ALA A 194 -1.69 -7.49 -8.09
N HIS A 195 -2.25 -8.66 -8.43
CA HIS A 195 -2.88 -9.57 -7.47
C HIS A 195 -1.88 -10.58 -6.87
N VAL A 196 -0.93 -11.08 -7.67
CA VAL A 196 0.09 -12.06 -7.25
C VAL A 196 0.97 -11.54 -6.11
N ILE A 197 1.40 -10.28 -6.16
CA ILE A 197 2.25 -9.65 -5.13
C ILE A 197 1.62 -9.61 -3.73
N SER A 198 0.30 -9.76 -3.63
CA SER A 198 -0.42 -9.79 -2.34
C SER A 198 -0.51 -11.19 -1.73
N ARG A 199 -0.03 -12.23 -2.42
CA ARG A 199 -0.08 -13.63 -1.96
C ARG A 199 1.13 -13.95 -1.08
N ARG A 200 0.91 -14.74 -0.01
CA ARG A 200 1.95 -15.11 0.97
C ARG A 200 3.15 -15.85 0.34
N SER A 201 2.93 -16.60 -0.74
CA SER A 201 3.96 -17.33 -1.48
C SER A 201 4.68 -16.51 -2.56
N PHE A 202 4.42 -15.19 -2.69
CA PHE A 202 5.11 -14.34 -3.66
C PHE A 202 6.64 -14.34 -3.52
N ASN A 203 7.16 -14.40 -2.28
CA ASN A 203 8.60 -14.48 -2.03
C ASN A 203 9.23 -15.83 -2.45
N LYS A 204 8.43 -16.88 -2.70
CA LYS A 204 8.90 -18.18 -3.20
C LYS A 204 9.10 -18.21 -4.73
N ILE A 205 8.58 -17.24 -5.49
CA ILE A 205 8.66 -17.28 -6.97
C ILE A 205 10.14 -17.33 -7.38
N PRO A 206 10.56 -18.32 -8.20
CA PRO A 206 11.94 -18.42 -8.69
C PRO A 206 12.42 -17.18 -9.44
N TYR A 207 13.73 -16.91 -9.39
CA TYR A 207 14.33 -15.71 -9.99
C TYR A 207 14.00 -15.58 -11.50
N ASP A 208 14.18 -16.66 -12.28
CA ASP A 208 13.98 -16.62 -13.73
C ASP A 208 12.50 -16.50 -14.12
N LEU A 209 11.59 -17.12 -13.35
CA LEU A 209 10.15 -16.92 -13.49
C LEU A 209 9.75 -15.47 -13.18
N LEU A 210 10.28 -14.88 -12.11
CA LEU A 210 10.03 -13.48 -11.77
C LEU A 210 10.63 -12.52 -12.82
N CYS A 211 11.83 -12.80 -13.32
CA CYS A 211 12.50 -11.99 -14.33
C CYS A 211 11.71 -12.01 -15.66
N SER A 212 11.42 -13.19 -16.19
CA SER A 212 10.64 -13.35 -17.43
C SER A 212 9.21 -12.80 -17.31
N THR A 213 8.60 -12.86 -16.13
CA THR A 213 7.32 -12.20 -15.83
C THR A 213 7.42 -10.68 -15.92
N ILE A 214 8.48 -10.07 -15.37
CA ILE A 214 8.69 -8.61 -15.38
C ILE A 214 9.07 -8.08 -16.77
N GLU A 215 9.69 -8.92 -17.60
CA GLU A 215 10.02 -8.63 -19.00
C GLU A 215 8.84 -8.87 -19.97
N CYS A 216 7.78 -9.53 -19.53
CA CYS A 216 6.59 -9.77 -20.35
C CYS A 216 5.88 -8.46 -20.72
N PRO A 217 5.51 -8.24 -22.00
CA PRO A 217 4.76 -7.04 -22.43
C PRO A 217 3.36 -6.95 -21.79
N HIS A 218 2.81 -8.08 -21.32
CA HIS A 218 1.49 -8.15 -20.67
C HIS A 218 1.52 -7.90 -19.15
N LEU A 219 2.64 -7.41 -18.59
CA LEU A 219 2.78 -7.13 -17.15
C LEU A 219 1.79 -6.06 -16.63
N THR A 220 0.84 -6.47 -15.79
CA THR A 220 -0.14 -5.58 -15.15
C THR A 220 0.32 -5.09 -13.77
N VAL A 221 0.51 -3.77 -13.64
CA VAL A 221 0.78 -3.12 -12.35
C VAL A 221 -0.03 -1.84 -12.24
N ASP A 222 -0.55 -1.58 -11.04
CA ASP A 222 -1.35 -0.38 -10.75
C ASP A 222 -0.48 0.89 -10.81
N SER A 223 0.83 0.74 -10.55
CA SER A 223 1.87 1.76 -10.77
C SER A 223 3.27 1.13 -10.80
N GLU A 224 4.23 1.86 -11.38
CA GLU A 224 5.65 1.46 -11.30
C GLU A 224 6.17 1.47 -9.85
N LYS A 225 5.54 2.24 -8.94
CA LYS A 225 5.81 2.19 -7.49
C LYS A 225 5.51 0.81 -6.92
N GLN A 226 4.33 0.26 -7.22
CA GLN A 226 3.91 -1.07 -6.77
C GLN A 226 4.89 -2.15 -7.27
N LEU A 227 5.29 -2.09 -8.54
CA LEU A 227 6.32 -2.99 -9.10
C LEU A 227 7.64 -2.88 -8.32
N CYS A 228 8.11 -1.65 -8.07
CA CYS A 228 9.33 -1.42 -7.33
C CYS A 228 9.26 -1.92 -5.88
N GLU A 229 8.13 -1.72 -5.19
CA GLU A 229 7.94 -2.20 -3.81
C GLU A 229 7.89 -3.73 -3.74
N ALA A 230 7.24 -4.38 -4.72
CA ALA A 230 7.22 -5.84 -4.83
C ALA A 230 8.62 -6.43 -5.07
N ILE A 231 9.40 -5.89 -6.02
CA ILE A 231 10.77 -6.34 -6.28
C ILE A 231 11.66 -6.13 -5.04
N LEU A 232 11.59 -4.94 -4.42
CA LEU A 232 12.36 -4.65 -3.21
C LEU A 232 12.00 -5.59 -2.03
N TYR A 233 10.72 -5.97 -1.91
CA TYR A 233 10.29 -6.96 -0.93
C TYR A 233 10.84 -8.37 -1.24
N TRP A 234 10.65 -8.87 -2.46
CA TRP A 234 11.14 -10.20 -2.90
C TRP A 234 12.66 -10.33 -2.70
N VAL A 235 13.43 -9.31 -3.11
CA VAL A 235 14.88 -9.25 -2.89
C VAL A 235 15.21 -9.23 -1.40
N SER A 236 14.46 -8.48 -0.58
CA SER A 236 14.72 -8.39 0.86
C SER A 236 14.44 -9.68 1.64
N GLU A 237 13.54 -10.54 1.17
CA GLU A 237 13.31 -11.86 1.77
C GLU A 237 14.36 -12.88 1.30
N ASN A 238 14.63 -12.95 -0.01
CA ASN A 238 15.60 -13.90 -0.57
C ASN A 238 17.07 -13.57 -0.23
N MET A 239 17.38 -12.32 0.16
CA MET A 239 18.68 -12.00 0.76
C MET A 239 18.84 -12.48 2.21
N LYS A 240 17.77 -12.80 2.95
CA LYS A 240 17.88 -13.32 4.34
C LYS A 240 18.17 -14.81 4.39
N THR A 241 17.67 -15.57 3.42
CA THR A 241 17.95 -17.01 3.28
C THR A 241 19.36 -17.28 2.75
N CYS A 242 20.03 -16.26 2.21
CA CYS A 242 21.30 -16.40 1.48
C CYS A 242 22.56 -16.06 2.31
N GLU A 243 22.60 -16.45 3.60
CA GLU A 243 23.86 -16.35 4.40
C GLU A 243 24.96 -17.33 3.94
N GLN A 244 24.71 -18.14 2.90
CA GLN A 244 25.64 -19.16 2.38
C GLN A 244 25.67 -19.28 0.83
N SER A 245 25.87 -18.19 0.08
CA SER A 245 26.28 -18.33 -1.34
C SER A 245 27.12 -17.17 -1.92
N TYR A 246 27.51 -17.31 -3.19
CA TYR A 246 28.61 -16.61 -3.86
C TYR A 246 28.30 -15.14 -4.25
N PRO A 247 29.32 -14.26 -4.36
CA PRO A 247 29.16 -12.83 -4.63
C PRO A 247 28.45 -12.47 -5.94
N ASN A 248 28.46 -13.37 -6.94
CA ASN A 248 27.80 -13.13 -8.24
C ASN A 248 26.26 -13.05 -8.14
N SER A 249 25.66 -13.49 -7.03
CA SER A 249 24.21 -13.46 -6.82
C SER A 249 23.64 -12.04 -6.68
N VAL A 250 24.43 -11.09 -6.18
CA VAL A 250 23.97 -9.72 -5.86
C VAL A 250 23.61 -8.94 -7.12
N ASP A 251 24.39 -9.08 -8.20
CA ASP A 251 24.14 -8.37 -9.45
C ASP A 251 22.85 -8.81 -10.15
N GLY A 252 22.47 -10.09 -10.04
CA GLY A 252 21.18 -10.59 -10.54
C GLY A 252 19.99 -9.96 -9.80
N HIS A 253 20.06 -9.83 -8.48
CA HIS A 253 19.01 -9.16 -7.70
C HIS A 253 18.89 -7.65 -8.05
N LEU A 254 20.00 -7.02 -8.47
CA LEU A 254 19.99 -5.64 -8.99
C LEU A 254 19.45 -5.53 -10.42
N PHE A 255 19.54 -6.59 -11.24
CA PHE A 255 18.99 -6.60 -12.61
C PHE A 255 17.47 -6.41 -12.62
N LEU A 256 16.73 -7.04 -11.68
CA LEU A 256 15.28 -6.82 -11.56
C LEU A 256 14.93 -5.35 -11.30
N LEU A 257 15.72 -4.65 -10.46
CA LEU A 257 15.55 -3.21 -10.22
C LEU A 257 15.90 -2.35 -11.44
N SER A 258 16.71 -2.83 -12.38
CA SER A 258 16.97 -2.13 -13.65
C SER A 258 15.76 -2.11 -14.60
N LYS A 259 14.81 -3.04 -14.42
CA LYS A 259 13.54 -3.10 -15.18
C LYS A 259 12.50 -2.11 -14.68
N VAL A 260 12.71 -1.50 -13.52
CA VAL A 260 11.82 -0.47 -12.93
C VAL A 260 12.02 0.85 -13.67
N LYS A 261 10.95 1.41 -14.22
CA LYS A 261 10.92 2.69 -14.94
C LYS A 261 11.03 3.86 -13.97
N ILE A 262 12.23 4.12 -13.47
CA ILE A 262 12.50 5.04 -12.35
C ILE A 262 11.91 6.46 -12.50
N CYS A 263 11.74 6.96 -13.72
CA CYS A 263 11.08 8.25 -13.98
C CYS A 263 9.59 8.29 -13.67
N LEU A 264 8.91 7.14 -13.55
CA LEU A 264 7.49 7.01 -13.19
C LEU A 264 7.27 6.91 -11.67
N LEU A 265 8.32 6.88 -10.85
CA LEU A 265 8.21 6.72 -9.40
C LEU A 265 7.87 8.05 -8.71
N PRO A 266 7.08 8.05 -7.61
CA PRO A 266 6.84 9.27 -6.84
C PRO A 266 8.12 9.81 -6.20
N LEU A 267 8.32 11.14 -6.24
CA LEU A 267 9.51 11.77 -5.66
C LEU A 267 9.65 11.50 -4.14
N GLY A 268 8.51 11.42 -3.43
CA GLY A 268 8.48 11.04 -2.01
C GLY A 268 8.87 9.59 -1.75
N PHE A 269 8.51 8.66 -2.64
CA PHE A 269 8.97 7.27 -2.58
C PHE A 269 10.48 7.20 -2.79
N ALA A 270 11.00 7.88 -3.81
CA ALA A 270 12.42 7.95 -4.11
C ALA A 270 13.27 8.48 -2.93
N ALA A 271 12.75 9.48 -2.20
CA ALA A 271 13.35 9.98 -0.96
C ALA A 271 13.35 8.95 0.18
N GLY A 272 12.28 8.15 0.30
CA GLY A 272 12.21 7.02 1.23
C GLY A 272 13.20 5.91 0.89
N THR A 273 13.26 5.49 -0.38
CA THR A 273 14.09 4.39 -0.87
C THR A 273 15.58 4.59 -0.57
N LYS A 274 16.09 5.84 -0.61
CA LYS A 274 17.48 6.19 -0.23
C LYS A 274 17.92 5.68 1.15
N ARG A 275 16.98 5.51 2.09
CA ARG A 275 17.23 5.01 3.46
C ARG A 275 17.82 3.60 3.45
N HIS A 276 17.38 2.75 2.50
CA HIS A 276 17.76 1.34 2.40
C HIS A 276 18.60 1.04 1.15
N TRP A 277 18.26 1.65 0.00
CA TRP A 277 18.91 1.47 -1.30
C TRP A 277 19.41 2.82 -1.81
N PHE A 278 20.66 3.17 -1.51
CA PHE A 278 21.16 4.54 -1.64
C PHE A 278 21.32 4.98 -3.09
N ASP A 279 22.04 4.20 -3.89
CA ASP A 279 22.45 4.61 -5.24
C ASP A 279 21.28 4.53 -6.22
N PHE A 280 20.46 3.48 -6.10
CA PHE A 280 19.15 3.39 -6.76
C PHE A 280 18.24 4.57 -6.37
N GLY A 281 18.08 4.86 -5.06
CA GLY A 281 17.32 6.01 -4.58
C GLY A 281 17.85 7.37 -5.04
N ASN A 282 19.17 7.52 -5.22
CA ASN A 282 19.79 8.72 -5.80
C ASN A 282 19.51 8.82 -7.30
N ASN A 283 19.67 7.73 -8.04
CA ASN A 283 19.40 7.67 -9.49
C ASN A 283 17.96 8.14 -9.78
N ILE A 284 16.96 7.55 -9.10
CA ILE A 284 15.55 7.94 -9.22
C ILE A 284 15.37 9.46 -9.01
N VAL A 285 15.93 10.02 -7.92
CA VAL A 285 15.77 11.45 -7.62
C VAL A 285 16.49 12.34 -8.64
N CYS A 286 17.65 11.94 -9.16
CA CYS A 286 18.33 12.68 -10.22
C CYS A 286 17.50 12.68 -11.50
N THR A 287 17.08 11.51 -12.01
CA THR A 287 16.22 11.40 -13.20
C THR A 287 14.94 12.23 -13.10
N ILE A 288 14.28 12.22 -11.93
CA ILE A 288 13.08 13.03 -11.70
C ILE A 288 13.41 14.54 -11.69
N LEU A 289 14.51 14.97 -11.06
CA LEU A 289 14.88 16.39 -11.02
C LEU A 289 15.32 16.92 -12.39
N ASP A 290 15.98 16.12 -13.21
CA ASP A 290 16.35 16.52 -14.58
C ASP A 290 15.11 16.60 -15.49
N LEU A 291 14.17 15.65 -15.39
CA LEU A 291 12.85 15.74 -16.04
C LEU A 291 12.04 16.98 -15.62
N LEU A 292 12.07 17.33 -14.33
CA LEU A 292 11.40 18.53 -13.82
C LEU A 292 12.06 19.85 -14.24
N LYS A 293 13.31 19.79 -14.72
CA LYS A 293 14.09 20.94 -15.16
C LYS A 293 13.97 21.18 -16.66
N ASP A 294 13.99 20.13 -17.48
CA ASP A 294 13.84 20.22 -18.94
C ASP A 294 13.27 18.93 -19.54
N SER A 295 11.98 18.68 -19.29
CA SER A 295 11.27 17.48 -19.77
C SER A 295 11.29 17.33 -21.30
N LEU A 296 11.22 18.45 -22.03
CA LEU A 296 11.29 18.44 -23.49
C LEU A 296 12.64 17.92 -23.95
N LYS A 297 13.75 18.49 -23.44
CA LYS A 297 15.07 18.01 -23.82
C LYS A 297 15.28 16.55 -23.40
N THR A 298 14.96 16.18 -22.16
CA THR A 298 15.15 14.81 -21.67
C THR A 298 14.42 13.78 -22.53
N LEU A 299 13.20 14.09 -23.00
CA LEU A 299 12.45 13.21 -23.90
C LEU A 299 13.02 13.23 -25.34
N LEU A 300 13.47 14.38 -25.87
CA LEU A 300 14.10 14.43 -27.19
C LEU A 300 15.45 13.70 -27.26
N ASP A 301 16.25 13.78 -26.19
CA ASP A 301 17.49 13.03 -26.02
C ASP A 301 17.16 11.52 -25.92
N ALA A 302 16.16 11.13 -25.13
CA ALA A 302 15.71 9.73 -25.03
C ALA A 302 15.18 9.14 -26.36
N ILE A 303 14.59 9.96 -27.25
CA ILE A 303 14.24 9.54 -28.62
C ILE A 303 15.51 9.30 -29.46
N ALA A 304 16.53 10.14 -29.32
CA ALA A 304 17.80 9.99 -30.03
C ALA A 304 18.56 8.74 -29.59
N ASP A 305 18.55 8.46 -28.29
CA ASP A 305 19.21 7.31 -27.66
C ASP A 305 18.39 6.01 -27.75
N GLY A 306 17.22 6.01 -28.38
CA GLY A 306 16.31 4.85 -28.46
C GLY A 306 15.69 4.40 -27.12
N ASN A 307 15.92 5.14 -26.03
CA ASN A 307 15.55 4.75 -24.67
C ASN A 307 14.12 5.17 -24.26
N LEU A 308 13.25 5.44 -25.23
CA LEU A 308 11.91 6.01 -25.02
C LEU A 308 10.99 5.12 -24.16
N GLU A 309 11.14 3.80 -24.24
CA GLU A 309 10.36 2.82 -23.47
C GLU A 309 10.43 3.01 -21.95
N ARG A 310 11.53 3.58 -21.44
CA ARG A 310 11.71 3.89 -20.01
C ARG A 310 10.66 4.90 -19.53
N TYR A 311 10.14 5.74 -20.43
CA TYR A 311 9.16 6.78 -20.14
C TYR A 311 7.71 6.35 -20.43
N CYS A 312 7.50 5.17 -21.05
CA CYS A 312 6.15 4.61 -21.24
C CYS A 312 5.58 4.08 -19.91
N ILE A 313 4.44 4.60 -19.49
CA ILE A 313 3.57 4.00 -18.48
C ILE A 313 3.13 2.62 -18.97
N ARG A 314 3.10 1.61 -18.10
CA ARG A 314 2.65 0.25 -18.45
C ARG A 314 1.13 0.24 -18.58
N ILE A 315 0.64 0.13 -19.82
CA ILE A 315 -0.78 0.08 -20.16
C ILE A 315 -1.00 -1.16 -21.01
N THR A 316 -1.87 -2.06 -20.55
CA THR A 316 -2.21 -3.33 -21.23
C THR A 316 -3.73 -3.50 -21.21
N GLU A 317 -4.30 -4.31 -22.10
CA GLU A 317 -5.75 -4.57 -22.09
C GLU A 317 -6.26 -5.18 -20.76
N TYR A 318 -5.38 -5.89 -20.05
CA TYR A 318 -5.63 -6.51 -18.75
C TYR A 318 -5.54 -5.53 -17.56
N SER A 319 -5.06 -4.30 -17.77
CA SER A 319 -4.89 -3.28 -16.72
C SER A 319 -6.24 -2.81 -16.15
N LYS A 320 -6.52 -3.16 -14.88
CA LYS A 320 -7.77 -2.83 -14.17
C LYS A 320 -7.71 -1.53 -13.37
N ASN A 321 -6.52 -1.13 -12.92
CA ASN A 321 -6.31 0.05 -12.06
C ASN A 321 -5.18 0.91 -12.63
N ILE A 322 -5.26 2.24 -12.47
CA ILE A 322 -4.15 3.17 -12.76
C ILE A 322 -3.94 4.15 -11.60
N VAL A 323 -2.71 4.22 -11.08
CA VAL A 323 -2.24 5.17 -10.06
C VAL A 323 -1.09 6.01 -10.64
N LEU A 324 -1.33 7.29 -10.90
CA LEU A 324 -0.32 8.26 -11.34
C LEU A 324 -0.02 9.35 -10.29
N SER A 325 -0.60 9.22 -9.09
CA SER A 325 -0.50 10.24 -8.04
C SER A 325 0.88 10.29 -7.38
N GLY A 326 1.32 11.51 -7.04
CA GLY A 326 2.63 11.76 -6.43
C GLY A 326 3.81 11.84 -7.40
N CYS A 327 3.57 11.75 -8.71
CA CYS A 327 4.59 11.83 -9.77
C CYS A 327 4.47 13.15 -10.57
N PRO A 328 4.85 14.32 -10.01
CA PRO A 328 4.68 15.61 -10.67
C PRO A 328 5.46 15.75 -11.98
N GLN A 329 6.46 14.90 -12.21
CA GLN A 329 7.24 14.83 -13.46
C GLN A 329 6.51 14.11 -14.60
N VAL A 330 5.43 13.38 -14.32
CA VAL A 330 4.64 12.69 -15.35
C VAL A 330 3.76 13.73 -16.04
N THR A 331 3.88 13.80 -17.36
CA THR A 331 3.15 14.76 -18.20
C THR A 331 2.33 14.03 -19.25
N THR A 332 1.44 14.75 -19.93
CA THR A 332 0.66 14.25 -21.08
C THR A 332 1.52 13.55 -22.13
N ALA A 333 2.77 13.99 -22.33
CA ALA A 333 3.70 13.34 -23.25
C ALA A 333 4.04 11.90 -22.85
N PHE A 334 4.09 11.56 -21.55
CA PHE A 334 4.35 10.20 -21.09
C PHE A 334 3.20 9.26 -21.48
N LEU A 335 1.94 9.67 -21.24
CA LEU A 335 0.76 8.90 -21.68
C LEU A 335 0.75 8.72 -23.20
N TYR A 336 1.03 9.79 -23.95
CA TYR A 336 1.10 9.72 -25.41
C TYR A 336 2.22 8.79 -25.91
N ILE A 337 3.41 8.86 -25.31
CA ILE A 337 4.54 7.93 -25.52
C ILE A 337 4.14 6.46 -25.22
N SER A 338 3.23 6.24 -24.27
CA SER A 338 2.79 4.90 -23.85
C SER A 338 1.83 4.22 -24.81
N VAL A 339 1.12 5.00 -25.64
CA VAL A 339 0.07 4.52 -26.57
C VAL A 339 0.45 4.75 -28.04
N LEU A 340 1.54 5.49 -28.30
CA LEU A 340 2.18 5.60 -29.61
C LEU A 340 2.57 4.20 -30.16
N PRO A 341 2.15 3.83 -31.39
CA PRO A 341 2.62 2.63 -32.05
C PRO A 341 4.16 2.50 -32.05
N THR A 342 4.64 1.32 -31.68
CA THR A 342 6.06 0.93 -31.65
C THR A 342 6.77 1.24 -32.96
N ASP A 343 6.07 1.04 -34.07
CA ASP A 343 6.63 1.01 -35.43
C ASP A 343 6.80 2.41 -36.04
N LEU A 344 6.34 3.47 -35.35
CA LEU A 344 6.49 4.84 -35.83
C LEU A 344 7.97 5.28 -35.84
N ASP A 345 8.38 5.88 -36.94
CA ASP A 345 9.74 6.37 -37.14
C ASP A 345 10.18 7.41 -36.08
N VAL A 346 11.49 7.42 -35.80
CA VAL A 346 12.16 8.32 -34.86
C VAL A 346 11.91 9.79 -35.20
N SER A 347 11.89 10.17 -36.49
CA SER A 347 11.58 11.55 -36.89
C SER A 347 10.12 11.91 -36.65
N PHE A 348 9.19 10.95 -36.80
CA PHE A 348 7.77 11.14 -36.50
C PHE A 348 7.53 11.26 -34.98
N LYS A 349 8.08 10.35 -34.17
CA LYS A 349 8.06 10.43 -32.70
C LYS A 349 8.64 11.76 -32.20
N ARG A 350 9.79 12.16 -32.72
CA ARG A 350 10.42 13.48 -32.45
C ARG A 350 9.50 14.64 -32.83
N ARG A 351 8.90 14.62 -34.02
CA ARG A 351 8.02 15.69 -34.51
C ARG A 351 6.76 15.83 -33.66
N ILE A 352 6.12 14.73 -33.28
CA ILE A 352 4.90 14.76 -32.45
C ILE A 352 5.24 15.27 -31.04
N LEU A 353 6.32 14.78 -30.41
CA LEU A 353 6.72 15.27 -29.09
C LEU A 353 7.15 16.75 -29.10
N SER A 354 7.78 17.21 -30.18
CA SER A 354 8.09 18.63 -30.39
C SER A 354 6.84 19.52 -30.54
N ILE A 355 5.69 18.95 -30.94
CA ILE A 355 4.40 19.65 -31.04
C ILE A 355 3.65 19.59 -29.70
N LEU A 356 3.61 18.42 -29.04
CA LEU A 356 2.91 18.23 -27.76
C LEU A 356 3.56 18.97 -26.59
N LEU A 357 4.84 19.32 -26.68
CA LEU A 357 5.61 20.01 -25.63
C LEU A 357 5.92 21.48 -25.97
N LEU A 358 5.20 22.09 -26.92
CA LEU A 358 5.42 23.48 -27.32
C LEU A 358 5.34 24.46 -26.11
N PRO A 359 6.19 25.50 -26.06
CA PRO A 359 6.48 26.27 -24.84
C PRO A 359 5.34 27.17 -24.32
N TYR A 360 4.15 27.15 -24.93
CA TYR A 360 2.97 27.90 -24.45
C TYR A 360 2.48 27.48 -23.05
N LEU A 361 2.95 26.33 -22.53
CA LEU A 361 2.62 25.83 -21.19
C LEU A 361 3.63 26.18 -20.09
N GLN A 362 4.80 26.76 -20.39
CA GLN A 362 5.86 27.02 -19.39
C GLN A 362 5.67 28.30 -18.55
N ALA A 363 4.50 28.92 -18.58
CA ALA A 363 4.23 30.23 -17.96
C ALA A 363 3.95 30.20 -16.44
N SER A 364 4.46 29.23 -15.67
CA SER A 364 4.49 29.32 -14.20
C SER A 364 5.52 28.39 -13.53
N ASN A 365 6.26 28.89 -12.53
CA ASN A 365 7.25 28.14 -11.75
C ASN A 365 6.62 27.31 -10.62
N PHE A 366 5.56 26.54 -10.92
CA PHE A 366 4.96 25.60 -9.98
C PHE A 366 4.96 24.19 -10.58
N ILE A 367 5.79 23.32 -9.99
CA ILE A 367 5.90 21.91 -10.38
C ILE A 367 4.62 21.17 -9.99
N VAL A 368 3.86 20.76 -11.00
CA VAL A 368 2.51 20.22 -10.93
C VAL A 368 2.39 19.04 -11.90
N CYS A 369 1.65 17.99 -11.53
CA CYS A 369 1.42 16.84 -12.41
C CYS A 369 0.71 17.29 -13.70
N ALA A 370 1.42 17.20 -14.83
CA ALA A 370 1.06 17.87 -16.08
C ALA A 370 0.29 16.96 -17.06
N CYS A 371 -0.62 16.16 -16.52
CA CYS A 371 -1.60 15.40 -17.29
C CYS A 371 -2.74 16.33 -17.74
N ALA A 372 -3.00 16.39 -19.04
CA ALA A 372 -4.04 17.17 -19.69
C ALA A 372 -4.95 16.25 -20.53
N ASP A 373 -6.11 16.77 -20.93
CA ASP A 373 -7.25 16.00 -21.48
C ASP A 373 -6.90 15.02 -22.61
N VAL A 374 -5.96 15.37 -23.49
CA VAL A 374 -5.48 14.51 -24.58
C VAL A 374 -4.91 13.19 -24.04
N GLY A 375 -4.23 13.21 -22.87
CA GLY A 375 -3.72 12.00 -22.22
C GLY A 375 -4.82 11.11 -21.66
N LEU A 376 -5.95 11.67 -21.21
CA LEU A 376 -7.11 10.87 -20.78
C LEU A 376 -7.82 10.21 -21.95
N LEU A 377 -7.81 10.82 -23.14
CA LEU A 377 -8.37 10.19 -24.34
C LEU A 377 -7.63 8.91 -24.71
N GLU A 378 -6.32 8.83 -24.50
CA GLU A 378 -5.54 7.60 -24.76
C GLU A 378 -5.79 6.49 -23.72
N ILE A 379 -6.04 6.86 -22.44
CA ILE A 379 -6.45 5.88 -21.40
C ILE A 379 -7.75 5.15 -21.79
N SER A 380 -8.56 5.72 -22.70
CA SER A 380 -9.80 5.08 -23.16
C SER A 380 -9.64 3.83 -24.02
N VAL A 381 -8.40 3.41 -24.34
CA VAL A 381 -8.10 2.02 -24.76
C VAL A 381 -8.61 1.03 -23.70
N LEU A 382 -8.50 1.38 -22.40
CA LEU A 382 -8.95 0.57 -21.26
C LEU A 382 -10.46 0.66 -20.97
N LYS A 383 -11.28 1.14 -21.93
CA LYS A 383 -12.76 1.20 -21.82
C LYS A 383 -13.41 -0.09 -21.32
N ASN A 384 -12.80 -1.24 -21.63
CA ASN A 384 -13.31 -2.57 -21.32
C ASN A 384 -12.81 -3.13 -19.97
N SER A 385 -11.82 -2.53 -19.33
CA SER A 385 -11.09 -3.11 -18.18
C SER A 385 -10.93 -2.17 -16.97
N LEU A 386 -10.92 -0.85 -17.17
CA LEU A 386 -10.60 0.11 -16.11
C LEU A 386 -11.72 0.20 -15.05
N CYS A 387 -11.36 -0.15 -13.81
CA CYS A 387 -12.22 -0.16 -12.62
C CYS A 387 -11.82 0.91 -11.59
N TYR A 388 -10.53 1.23 -11.48
CA TYR A 388 -9.96 2.18 -10.51
C TYR A 388 -9.08 3.23 -11.20
N ILE A 389 -9.23 4.51 -10.82
CA ILE A 389 -8.33 5.58 -11.27
C ILE A 389 -7.95 6.56 -10.15
N ASN A 390 -6.65 6.85 -10.02
CA ASN A 390 -6.12 7.85 -9.09
C ASN A 390 -5.22 8.87 -9.81
N ILE A 391 -5.81 10.05 -10.01
CA ILE A 391 -5.24 11.22 -10.69
C ILE A 391 -5.25 12.46 -9.78
N ARG A 392 -5.18 12.23 -8.46
CA ARG A 392 -5.08 13.30 -7.45
C ARG A 392 -3.95 14.28 -7.77
N ASN A 393 -4.24 15.57 -7.62
CA ASN A 393 -3.34 16.70 -7.91
C ASN A 393 -2.96 16.85 -9.42
N CYS A 394 -3.77 16.33 -10.36
CA CYS A 394 -3.60 16.57 -11.80
C CYS A 394 -4.38 17.82 -12.25
N PHE A 395 -3.90 19.01 -11.86
CA PHE A 395 -4.61 20.28 -12.06
C PHE A 395 -4.73 20.74 -13.53
N LEU A 396 -3.97 20.17 -14.48
CA LEU A 396 -4.08 20.50 -15.92
C LEU A 396 -5.21 19.73 -16.65
N LEU A 397 -5.89 18.82 -15.97
CA LEU A 397 -7.10 18.16 -16.48
C LEU A 397 -8.29 19.11 -16.36
N THR A 398 -9.16 19.14 -17.38
CA THR A 398 -10.44 19.85 -17.36
C THR A 398 -11.61 18.91 -17.04
N ASP A 399 -12.75 19.48 -16.65
CA ASP A 399 -14.01 18.74 -16.50
C ASP A 399 -14.46 18.08 -17.82
N ASP A 400 -14.13 18.70 -18.96
CA ASP A 400 -14.40 18.16 -20.29
C ASP A 400 -13.49 16.95 -20.60
N GLY A 401 -12.21 16.98 -20.19
CA GLY A 401 -11.30 15.83 -20.31
C GLY A 401 -11.75 14.65 -19.46
N ILE A 402 -12.12 14.90 -18.20
CA ILE A 402 -12.50 13.83 -17.26
C ILE A 402 -13.87 13.24 -17.63
N SER A 403 -14.87 14.05 -18.00
CA SER A 403 -16.16 13.55 -18.49
C SER A 403 -16.01 12.70 -19.77
N ASN A 404 -15.12 13.08 -20.70
CA ASN A 404 -14.82 12.29 -21.90
C ASN A 404 -14.16 10.92 -21.59
N LEU A 405 -13.39 10.80 -20.51
CA LEU A 405 -12.90 9.51 -20.03
C LEU A 405 -14.04 8.65 -19.47
N LEU A 406 -14.87 9.23 -18.60
CA LEU A 406 -15.96 8.53 -17.91
C LEU A 406 -17.03 8.02 -18.89
N MET A 407 -17.34 8.79 -19.95
CA MET A 407 -18.21 8.37 -21.06
C MET A 407 -17.73 7.10 -21.79
N LYS A 408 -16.44 6.75 -21.70
CA LYS A 408 -15.85 5.58 -22.36
C LYS A 408 -15.54 4.44 -21.38
N CYS A 409 -15.02 4.75 -20.19
CA CYS A 409 -14.61 3.77 -19.17
C CYS A 409 -15.74 3.47 -18.17
N THR A 410 -16.82 2.85 -18.66
CA THR A 410 -18.09 2.70 -17.91
C THR A 410 -18.08 1.66 -16.78
N LYS A 411 -16.95 0.95 -16.59
CA LYS A 411 -16.72 -0.01 -15.49
C LYS A 411 -16.07 0.61 -14.25
N ILE A 412 -15.68 1.89 -14.29
CA ILE A 412 -15.03 2.55 -13.14
C ILE A 412 -15.99 2.60 -11.95
N HIS A 413 -15.52 2.08 -10.81
CA HIS A 413 -16.24 2.03 -9.54
C HIS A 413 -15.41 2.52 -8.34
N SER A 414 -14.17 2.96 -8.56
CA SER A 414 -13.37 3.71 -7.58
C SER A 414 -12.61 4.85 -8.26
N MET A 415 -12.64 6.04 -7.67
CA MET A 415 -12.00 7.23 -8.22
C MET A 415 -11.41 8.15 -7.13
N VAL A 416 -10.12 8.46 -7.27
CA VAL A 416 -9.43 9.45 -6.44
C VAL A 416 -9.01 10.63 -7.33
N LEU A 417 -9.84 11.68 -7.30
CA LEU A 417 -9.79 12.84 -8.19
C LEU A 417 -9.50 14.16 -7.45
N SER A 418 -9.17 14.10 -6.16
CA SER A 418 -8.93 15.27 -5.32
C SER A 418 -7.95 16.27 -5.96
N TYR A 419 -8.24 17.56 -5.84
CA TYR A 419 -7.44 18.67 -6.39
C TYR A 419 -7.21 18.55 -7.90
N THR A 420 -8.28 18.24 -8.64
CA THR A 420 -8.37 18.35 -10.12
C THR A 420 -9.50 19.32 -10.49
N SER A 421 -9.67 19.61 -11.79
CA SER A 421 -10.80 20.42 -12.28
C SER A 421 -12.09 19.61 -12.51
N PHE A 422 -12.23 18.42 -11.90
CA PHE A 422 -13.48 17.67 -11.91
C PHE A 422 -14.64 18.55 -11.43
N GLY A 423 -15.76 18.50 -12.17
CA GLY A 423 -16.88 19.42 -11.95
C GLY A 423 -18.23 18.88 -12.40
N ASN A 424 -19.13 19.82 -12.68
CA ASN A 424 -20.53 19.54 -13.00
C ASN A 424 -20.72 18.59 -14.19
N ARG A 425 -19.92 18.68 -15.25
CA ARG A 425 -20.08 17.81 -16.44
C ARG A 425 -19.65 16.38 -16.14
N SER A 426 -18.55 16.18 -15.41
CA SER A 426 -18.15 14.84 -14.98
C SER A 426 -19.21 14.20 -14.06
N ILE A 427 -19.85 14.97 -13.18
CA ILE A 427 -20.99 14.47 -12.39
C ILE A 427 -22.18 14.13 -13.28
N GLN A 428 -22.54 14.98 -14.25
CA GLN A 428 -23.63 14.70 -15.19
C GLN A 428 -23.37 13.39 -15.97
N THR A 429 -22.13 13.13 -16.38
CA THR A 429 -21.73 11.85 -17.00
C THR A 429 -21.89 10.66 -16.03
N LEU A 430 -21.43 10.77 -14.79
CA LEU A 430 -21.59 9.69 -13.80
C LEU A 430 -23.06 9.36 -13.49
N CYS A 431 -23.91 10.39 -13.52
CA CYS A 431 -25.34 10.30 -13.24
C CYS A 431 -26.19 10.00 -14.49
N ALA A 432 -25.59 9.89 -15.67
CA ALA A 432 -26.29 9.58 -16.91
C ALA A 432 -26.63 8.08 -17.03
N THR A 433 -27.74 7.78 -17.70
CA THR A 433 -28.15 6.42 -18.07
C THR A 433 -27.47 6.00 -19.37
N ASN A 434 -26.57 5.01 -19.34
CA ASN A 434 -25.87 4.55 -20.54
C ASN A 434 -26.82 3.89 -21.57
N PRO A 435 -26.85 4.34 -22.84
CA PRO A 435 -27.72 3.79 -23.87
C PRO A 435 -27.22 2.48 -24.50
N SER A 436 -26.04 1.99 -24.12
CA SER A 436 -25.36 0.84 -24.76
C SER A 436 -25.78 -0.54 -24.24
N GLY A 437 -26.74 -0.63 -23.32
CA GLY A 437 -27.20 -1.88 -22.73
C GLY A 437 -28.42 -2.47 -23.45
N HIS A 438 -28.22 -3.47 -24.31
CA HIS A 438 -29.34 -4.27 -24.83
C HIS A 438 -30.07 -4.99 -23.69
N ASN A 439 -31.39 -4.77 -23.59
CA ASN A 439 -32.35 -5.55 -22.81
C ASN A 439 -32.00 -5.78 -21.32
N SER A 440 -31.86 -4.70 -20.56
CA SER A 440 -31.92 -4.70 -19.08
C SER A 440 -33.04 -3.77 -18.60
N VAL A 441 -33.81 -4.21 -17.60
CA VAL A 441 -34.85 -3.40 -16.93
C VAL A 441 -34.24 -2.28 -16.05
N HIS A 442 -32.93 -2.34 -15.81
CA HIS A 442 -32.17 -1.32 -15.09
C HIS A 442 -31.15 -0.67 -16.02
N ALA A 443 -31.26 0.65 -16.20
CA ALA A 443 -30.27 1.42 -16.96
C ALA A 443 -28.97 1.55 -16.14
N HIS A 444 -27.83 1.29 -16.76
CA HIS A 444 -26.53 1.36 -16.07
C HIS A 444 -26.11 2.81 -15.85
N VAL A 445 -26.23 3.28 -14.60
CA VAL A 445 -25.77 4.60 -14.14
C VAL A 445 -24.49 4.40 -13.32
N MET A 446 -23.37 4.99 -13.76
CA MET A 446 -22.05 4.72 -13.16
C MET A 446 -21.99 5.09 -11.67
N ALA A 447 -22.60 6.22 -11.29
CA ALA A 447 -22.65 6.67 -9.90
C ALA A 447 -23.30 5.63 -8.95
N PHE A 448 -24.28 4.85 -9.40
CA PHE A 448 -24.95 3.85 -8.55
C PHE A 448 -23.98 2.75 -8.08
N TYR A 449 -22.99 2.41 -8.91
CA TYR A 449 -22.00 1.38 -8.63
C TYR A 449 -20.72 1.89 -7.94
N MET A 450 -20.65 3.18 -7.61
CA MET A 450 -19.43 3.81 -7.08
C MET A 450 -19.15 3.39 -5.62
N GLN A 451 -18.01 2.75 -5.39
CA GLN A 451 -17.59 2.21 -4.10
C GLN A 451 -16.66 3.17 -3.33
N GLU A 452 -15.82 3.92 -4.04
CA GLU A 452 -14.85 4.88 -3.49
C GLU A 452 -14.83 6.14 -4.35
N LEU A 453 -14.98 7.31 -3.72
CA LEU A 453 -15.05 8.59 -4.42
C LEU A 453 -14.42 9.71 -3.59
N HIS A 454 -13.25 10.18 -4.02
CA HIS A 454 -12.54 11.29 -3.40
C HIS A 454 -12.47 12.49 -4.34
N LEU A 455 -13.10 13.60 -3.94
CA LEU A 455 -13.28 14.85 -4.70
C LEU A 455 -12.73 16.07 -3.94
N ASP A 456 -11.77 15.86 -3.03
CA ASP A 456 -11.34 16.92 -2.10
C ASP A 456 -10.80 18.14 -2.86
N GLY A 457 -11.30 19.35 -2.56
CA GLY A 457 -10.86 20.59 -3.19
C GLY A 457 -11.26 20.77 -4.66
N CYS A 458 -12.14 19.91 -5.21
CA CYS A 458 -12.65 20.03 -6.58
C CYS A 458 -13.67 21.19 -6.70
N LYS A 459 -13.16 22.40 -6.92
CA LYS A 459 -13.93 23.66 -6.95
C LYS A 459 -14.80 23.87 -8.20
N GLY A 460 -14.72 22.97 -9.19
CA GLY A 460 -15.58 22.97 -10.39
C GLY A 460 -16.98 22.40 -10.16
N ILE A 461 -17.30 21.97 -8.94
CA ILE A 461 -18.55 21.34 -8.56
C ILE A 461 -19.48 22.34 -7.84
N ASP A 462 -20.75 22.42 -8.24
CA ASP A 462 -21.80 23.13 -7.50
C ASP A 462 -22.70 22.22 -6.62
N SER A 463 -23.51 22.86 -5.78
CA SER A 463 -24.39 22.18 -4.83
C SER A 463 -25.60 21.47 -5.46
N ALA A 464 -25.96 21.79 -6.71
CA ALA A 464 -26.99 21.09 -7.48
C ALA A 464 -26.42 19.81 -8.12
N ALA A 465 -25.19 19.86 -8.63
CA ALA A 465 -24.47 18.66 -9.08
C ALA A 465 -24.19 17.70 -7.92
N LEU A 466 -23.70 18.19 -6.76
CA LEU A 466 -23.59 17.36 -5.55
C LEU A 466 -24.95 16.81 -5.11
N SER A 467 -26.02 17.60 -5.15
CA SER A 467 -27.37 17.13 -4.88
C SER A 467 -27.82 15.98 -5.79
N GLN A 468 -27.46 16.01 -7.08
CA GLN A 468 -27.76 14.94 -8.03
C GLN A 468 -26.94 13.69 -7.70
N LEU A 469 -25.62 13.85 -7.51
CA LEU A 469 -24.71 12.77 -7.17
C LEU A 469 -25.14 12.03 -5.88
N MET A 470 -25.38 12.78 -4.79
CA MET A 470 -25.81 12.23 -3.50
C MET A 470 -27.13 11.45 -3.59
N SER A 471 -28.02 11.81 -4.53
CA SER A 471 -29.30 11.10 -4.72
C SER A 471 -29.20 9.76 -5.47
N ILE A 472 -28.02 9.44 -6.04
CA ILE A 472 -27.80 8.25 -6.87
C ILE A 472 -26.76 7.30 -6.25
N ILE A 473 -25.70 7.82 -5.61
CA ILE A 473 -24.73 6.98 -4.91
C ILE A 473 -25.38 6.27 -3.71
N SER A 474 -25.13 4.96 -3.56
CA SER A 474 -25.81 4.14 -2.54
C SER A 474 -24.93 3.04 -1.91
N ILE A 475 -24.08 2.39 -2.72
CA ILE A 475 -23.15 1.33 -2.26
C ILE A 475 -21.76 1.87 -1.87
N THR A 476 -21.58 3.18 -1.86
CA THR A 476 -20.29 3.83 -1.57
C THR A 476 -19.83 3.54 -0.14
N LYS A 477 -18.57 3.12 -0.02
CA LYS A 477 -17.86 2.81 1.23
C LYS A 477 -16.96 3.97 1.66
N PHE A 478 -16.25 4.58 0.71
CA PHE A 478 -15.30 5.66 0.95
C PHE A 478 -15.76 6.91 0.22
N LEU A 479 -16.18 7.93 0.97
CA LEU A 479 -16.64 9.20 0.41
C LEU A 479 -15.86 10.37 1.02
N SER A 480 -15.17 11.13 0.17
CA SER A 480 -14.32 12.24 0.59
C SER A 480 -14.66 13.48 -0.25
N LEU A 481 -15.29 14.45 0.41
CA LEU A 481 -15.88 15.67 -0.17
C LEU A 481 -15.31 16.93 0.51
N ARG A 482 -14.09 16.84 1.05
CA ARG A 482 -13.45 17.93 1.80
C ARG A 482 -13.21 19.17 0.92
N GLU A 483 -13.40 20.38 1.45
CA GLU A 483 -13.29 21.65 0.69
C GLU A 483 -14.20 21.75 -0.57
N THR A 484 -15.31 21.01 -0.62
CA THR A 484 -16.31 21.11 -1.72
C THR A 484 -17.51 22.00 -1.35
N SER A 485 -18.39 22.28 -2.32
CA SER A 485 -19.63 23.06 -2.16
C SER A 485 -20.80 22.28 -1.52
N LEU A 486 -20.51 21.25 -0.71
CA LEU A 486 -21.51 20.38 -0.09
C LEU A 486 -22.39 21.13 0.92
N THR A 487 -23.71 20.95 0.79
CA THR A 487 -24.74 21.57 1.64
C THR A 487 -25.66 20.51 2.25
N ASP A 488 -26.38 20.87 3.32
CA ASP A 488 -27.39 20.00 3.95
C ASP A 488 -28.43 19.47 2.95
N GLY A 489 -28.91 20.32 2.03
CA GLY A 489 -29.88 19.94 1.01
C GLY A 489 -29.36 18.96 -0.05
N ALA A 490 -28.03 18.82 -0.16
CA ALA A 490 -27.37 17.76 -0.93
C ALA A 490 -27.16 16.51 -0.07
N LEU A 491 -26.60 16.64 1.14
CA LEU A 491 -26.27 15.50 2.01
C LEU A 491 -27.52 14.72 2.45
N CYS A 492 -28.64 15.39 2.74
CA CYS A 492 -29.91 14.75 3.09
C CYS A 492 -30.50 13.85 1.98
N LYS A 493 -30.02 13.97 0.73
CA LYS A 493 -30.42 13.09 -0.38
C LYS A 493 -29.65 11.76 -0.40
N PHE A 494 -28.57 11.64 0.38
CA PHE A 494 -27.80 10.40 0.48
C PHE A 494 -28.60 9.30 1.17
N VAL A 495 -29.01 8.29 0.39
CA VAL A 495 -29.79 7.13 0.87
C VAL A 495 -28.93 5.88 1.14
N GLY A 496 -27.62 5.95 0.89
CA GLY A 496 -26.71 4.82 1.08
C GLY A 496 -26.53 4.36 2.52
N SER A 497 -26.15 3.10 2.67
CA SER A 497 -25.99 2.38 3.95
C SER A 497 -24.68 1.58 4.05
N SER A 498 -23.74 1.83 3.12
CA SER A 498 -22.47 1.08 2.98
C SER A 498 -21.21 1.86 3.39
N LEU A 499 -21.32 3.11 3.89
CA LEU A 499 -20.18 3.93 4.25
C LEU A 499 -19.37 3.31 5.40
N GLU A 500 -18.06 3.26 5.18
CA GLU A 500 -17.02 2.87 6.13
C GLU A 500 -16.15 4.10 6.48
N TYR A 501 -15.95 5.02 5.53
CA TYR A 501 -15.24 6.30 5.66
C TYR A 501 -16.08 7.46 5.10
N LEU A 502 -16.20 8.55 5.87
CA LEU A 502 -16.80 9.81 5.43
C LEU A 502 -15.93 11.01 5.84
N ASP A 503 -15.42 11.76 4.86
CA ASP A 503 -14.78 13.06 5.07
C ASP A 503 -15.57 14.15 4.36
N VAL A 504 -16.07 15.10 5.15
CA VAL A 504 -16.89 16.24 4.73
C VAL A 504 -16.31 17.56 5.26
N SER A 505 -15.04 17.56 5.66
CA SER A 505 -14.34 18.68 6.29
C SER A 505 -14.31 19.94 5.41
N GLU A 506 -14.24 21.12 6.03
CA GLU A 506 -14.24 22.44 5.36
C GLU A 506 -15.46 22.70 4.44
N THR A 507 -16.60 22.04 4.68
CA THR A 507 -17.87 22.28 3.96
C THR A 507 -18.85 23.13 4.79
N VAL A 508 -20.11 23.24 4.36
CA VAL A 508 -21.16 24.01 5.06
C VAL A 508 -22.29 23.13 5.60
N ILE A 509 -22.00 21.87 5.94
CA ILE A 509 -22.99 20.96 6.55
C ILE A 509 -23.22 21.23 8.05
N SER A 510 -24.42 20.91 8.52
CA SER A 510 -24.81 20.91 9.94
C SER A 510 -24.86 19.48 10.53
N MET A 511 -24.94 19.36 11.86
CA MET A 511 -25.16 18.06 12.53
C MET A 511 -26.50 17.42 12.14
N VAL A 512 -27.50 18.23 11.76
CA VAL A 512 -28.87 17.79 11.47
C VAL A 512 -28.96 17.00 10.16
N SER A 513 -28.16 17.36 9.14
CA SER A 513 -28.07 16.60 7.89
C SER A 513 -27.19 15.36 8.02
N LEU A 514 -26.24 15.37 8.96
CA LEU A 514 -25.26 14.31 9.16
C LEU A 514 -25.82 13.13 9.99
N ALA A 515 -26.65 13.38 11.01
CA ALA A 515 -27.21 12.31 11.85
C ALA A 515 -28.04 11.26 11.08
N PRO A 516 -28.90 11.60 10.08
CA PRO A 516 -29.58 10.62 9.24
C PRO A 516 -28.65 9.77 8.37
N VAL A 517 -27.47 10.28 8.01
CA VAL A 517 -26.44 9.51 7.28
C VAL A 517 -25.77 8.52 8.23
N ILE A 518 -25.36 8.96 9.42
CA ILE A 518 -24.77 8.13 10.47
C ILE A 518 -25.71 6.96 10.83
N ARG A 519 -26.99 7.25 11.14
CA ARG A 519 -28.05 6.26 11.42
C ARG A 519 -28.13 5.12 10.38
N ARG A 520 -27.89 5.43 9.11
CA ARG A 520 -27.98 4.47 7.99
C ARG A 520 -26.71 3.63 7.81
N ASN A 521 -25.57 4.05 8.36
CA ASN A 521 -24.25 3.54 8.02
C ASN A 521 -23.53 3.00 9.28
N CYS A 522 -24.04 1.91 9.84
CA CYS A 522 -23.50 1.29 11.06
C CYS A 522 -22.05 0.77 10.97
N LYS A 523 -21.52 0.64 9.74
CA LYS A 523 -20.11 0.28 9.46
C LYS A 523 -19.16 1.47 9.44
N LEU A 524 -19.67 2.70 9.57
CA LEU A 524 -18.85 3.91 9.59
C LEU A 524 -17.87 3.84 10.76
N ASN A 525 -16.58 3.83 10.42
CA ASN A 525 -15.46 3.76 11.36
C ASN A 525 -14.57 5.02 11.31
N CYS A 526 -14.59 5.75 10.19
CA CYS A 526 -13.90 7.03 10.06
C CYS A 526 -14.88 8.16 9.71
N LEU A 527 -14.88 9.23 10.51
CA LEU A 527 -15.72 10.41 10.31
C LEU A 527 -14.91 11.70 10.51
N LYS A 528 -14.88 12.56 9.49
CA LYS A 528 -14.14 13.83 9.50
C LYS A 528 -15.03 15.01 9.12
N THR A 529 -15.07 16.00 10.00
CA THR A 529 -15.99 17.15 9.97
C THR A 529 -15.29 18.46 10.38
N ALA A 530 -13.96 18.49 10.46
CA ALA A 530 -13.24 19.69 10.87
C ALA A 530 -13.44 20.84 9.86
N GLY A 531 -13.60 22.07 10.35
CA GLY A 531 -13.83 23.24 9.49
C GLY A 531 -15.28 23.45 9.03
N CYS A 532 -16.19 22.51 9.29
CA CYS A 532 -17.60 22.63 8.88
C CYS A 532 -18.32 23.74 9.66
N ARG A 533 -18.48 24.91 9.03
CA ARG A 533 -18.91 26.13 9.74
C ARG A 533 -20.35 26.07 10.25
N SER A 534 -21.23 25.35 9.56
CA SER A 534 -22.64 25.20 9.95
C SER A 534 -22.87 24.18 11.07
N LEU A 535 -21.80 23.60 11.64
CA LEU A 535 -21.85 22.94 12.95
C LEU A 535 -21.86 23.97 14.10
N LEU A 536 -21.50 25.23 13.84
CA LEU A 536 -21.42 26.28 14.86
C LEU A 536 -22.80 26.64 15.41
N LEU A 537 -22.99 26.40 16.70
CA LEU A 537 -24.00 27.08 17.49
C LEU A 537 -23.53 28.52 17.78
N GLU A 538 -24.20 29.52 17.22
CA GLU A 538 -24.07 30.89 17.68
C GLU A 538 -24.60 30.98 19.12
N CYS A 539 -23.71 31.20 20.09
CA CYS A 539 -24.03 31.28 21.52
C CYS A 539 -24.55 32.67 21.96
N ASP A 540 -24.94 33.53 21.01
CA ASP A 540 -25.21 34.95 21.26
C ASP A 540 -26.60 35.26 21.83
N ASN A 541 -27.48 34.26 22.00
CA ASN A 541 -28.76 34.41 22.70
C ASN A 541 -28.91 33.38 23.82
N VAL A 542 -28.59 33.80 25.04
CA VAL A 542 -28.76 33.01 26.27
C VAL A 542 -30.20 33.14 26.78
N GLU A 543 -31.11 32.36 26.20
CA GLU A 543 -32.37 31.99 26.85
C GLU A 543 -32.40 30.47 27.11
N ASN A 544 -33.10 30.06 28.19
CA ASN A 544 -33.09 28.68 28.69
C ASN A 544 -33.85 27.70 27.78
N ILE A 545 -33.19 27.22 26.72
CA ILE A 545 -33.68 26.11 25.90
C ILE A 545 -33.20 24.80 26.52
N SER A 546 -34.04 24.19 27.35
CA SER A 546 -33.78 22.90 28.00
C SER A 546 -33.90 21.73 27.01
N GLY A 547 -32.82 21.43 26.29
CA GLY A 547 -32.73 20.26 25.41
C GLY A 547 -31.31 20.02 24.91
N ASN A 548 -30.91 18.75 24.79
CA ASN A 548 -29.57 18.42 24.25
C ASN A 548 -29.57 18.60 22.72
N LYS A 549 -29.08 19.74 22.23
CA LYS A 549 -28.98 20.03 20.79
C LYS A 549 -27.99 19.13 20.03
N TYR A 550 -27.13 18.40 20.75
CA TYR A 550 -26.28 17.33 20.19
C TYR A 550 -26.91 15.94 20.33
N GLY A 551 -28.07 15.83 21.00
CA GLY A 551 -28.69 14.57 21.43
C GLY A 551 -28.79 13.56 20.31
N ASP A 552 -29.57 13.86 19.27
CA ASP A 552 -29.76 13.00 18.10
C ASP A 552 -28.41 12.57 17.49
N PHE A 553 -27.48 13.50 17.24
CA PHE A 553 -26.18 13.17 16.63
C PHE A 553 -25.33 12.24 17.50
N LEU A 554 -25.13 12.56 18.78
CA LEU A 554 -24.32 11.74 19.69
C LEU A 554 -25.00 10.41 20.02
N GLN A 555 -26.33 10.38 20.10
CA GLN A 555 -27.13 9.17 20.26
C GLN A 555 -26.99 8.25 19.05
N GLU A 556 -27.10 8.76 17.81
CA GLU A 556 -26.87 7.94 16.60
C GLU A 556 -25.43 7.41 16.57
N VAL A 557 -24.42 8.25 16.81
CA VAL A 557 -23.02 7.82 16.85
C VAL A 557 -22.79 6.72 17.89
N GLY A 558 -23.29 6.89 19.12
CA GLY A 558 -23.11 5.97 20.24
C GLY A 558 -23.98 4.71 20.21
N THR A 559 -24.99 4.63 19.34
CA THR A 559 -25.86 3.45 19.20
C THR A 559 -25.72 2.71 17.88
N THR A 560 -25.31 3.37 16.80
CA THR A 560 -25.28 2.78 15.45
C THR A 560 -23.88 2.53 14.89
N CYS A 561 -22.88 3.37 15.20
CA CYS A 561 -21.56 3.32 14.55
C CYS A 561 -20.45 2.71 15.42
N CYS A 562 -19.30 2.44 14.80
CA CYS A 562 -18.09 1.95 15.46
C CYS A 562 -16.92 2.86 15.09
N LEU A 563 -16.99 4.14 15.44
CA LEU A 563 -15.96 5.13 15.12
C LEU A 563 -14.63 4.78 15.81
N GLU A 564 -13.59 4.57 15.01
CA GLU A 564 -12.20 4.38 15.44
C GLU A 564 -11.31 5.59 15.11
N ASP A 565 -11.64 6.38 14.07
CA ASP A 565 -10.86 7.54 13.60
C ASP A 565 -11.77 8.77 13.39
N VAL A 566 -11.55 9.84 14.16
CA VAL A 566 -12.46 10.99 14.25
C VAL A 566 -11.69 12.31 14.15
N GLU A 567 -12.09 13.19 13.22
CA GLU A 567 -11.55 14.57 13.09
C GLU A 567 -12.66 15.61 13.21
N MET A 568 -12.64 16.42 14.27
CA MET A 568 -13.66 17.43 14.62
C MET A 568 -13.05 18.85 14.59
N GLY A 569 -13.88 19.89 14.42
CA GLY A 569 -13.44 21.30 14.35
C GLY A 569 -14.52 22.28 14.79
N TRP A 570 -14.49 23.49 14.22
CA TRP A 570 -15.54 24.53 14.35
C TRP A 570 -16.94 23.95 14.63
N GLY A 571 -17.53 24.35 15.75
CA GLY A 571 -18.89 23.97 16.16
C GLY A 571 -19.05 22.69 16.98
N PHE A 572 -18.02 21.84 17.06
CA PHE A 572 -18.05 20.70 17.99
C PHE A 572 -17.70 21.17 19.42
N CYS A 573 -18.72 21.56 20.17
CA CYS A 573 -18.63 22.05 21.56
C CYS A 573 -19.55 21.24 22.50
N PRO A 574 -19.26 19.95 22.76
CA PRO A 574 -20.07 19.08 23.61
C PRO A 574 -20.13 19.55 25.07
N ILE A 575 -21.32 19.43 25.68
CA ILE A 575 -21.65 20.07 26.96
C ILE A 575 -21.40 19.15 28.16
N ARG A 576 -21.55 17.83 27.98
CA ARG A 576 -21.42 16.82 29.06
C ARG A 576 -20.51 15.67 28.63
N ILE A 577 -19.68 15.19 29.56
CA ILE A 577 -18.82 14.01 29.37
C ILE A 577 -19.67 12.74 29.18
N GLU A 578 -20.82 12.70 29.85
CA GLU A 578 -21.81 11.61 29.81
C GLU A 578 -22.36 11.37 28.39
N ASP A 579 -22.52 12.43 27.60
CA ASP A 579 -22.98 12.35 26.20
C ASP A 579 -21.87 11.86 25.25
N LEU A 580 -20.59 12.01 25.62
CA LEU A 580 -19.43 11.70 24.78
C LEU A 580 -18.93 10.26 24.97
N ALA A 581 -18.93 9.77 26.21
CA ALA A 581 -18.37 8.48 26.58
C ALA A 581 -18.93 7.29 25.77
N PRO A 582 -20.24 7.12 25.53
CA PRO A 582 -20.72 6.04 24.67
C PRO A 582 -20.27 6.24 23.22
N SER A 583 -20.42 7.45 22.68
CA SER A 583 -20.18 7.83 21.29
C SER A 583 -18.74 7.62 20.82
N PHE A 584 -17.76 7.79 21.71
CA PHE A 584 -16.34 7.71 21.36
C PHE A 584 -15.57 6.60 22.09
N SER A 585 -16.28 5.70 22.76
CA SER A 585 -15.74 4.53 23.49
C SER A 585 -14.79 3.62 22.71
N LYS A 586 -14.87 3.63 21.36
CA LYS A 586 -14.04 2.81 20.44
C LYS A 586 -12.94 3.61 19.73
N VAL A 587 -12.84 4.93 19.95
CA VAL A 587 -11.91 5.79 19.22
C VAL A 587 -10.46 5.48 19.56
N ARG A 588 -9.68 5.19 18.51
CA ARG A 588 -8.23 5.00 18.53
C ARG A 588 -7.49 6.25 18.10
N LYS A 589 -8.07 7.03 17.18
CA LYS A 589 -7.45 8.23 16.62
C LYS A 589 -8.42 9.41 16.72
N MET A 590 -7.97 10.48 17.36
CA MET A 590 -8.76 11.69 17.51
C MET A 590 -7.96 12.91 17.08
N THR A 591 -8.52 13.69 16.16
CA THR A 591 -8.02 15.01 15.78
C THR A 591 -9.02 16.08 16.19
N ILE A 592 -8.55 17.04 16.98
CA ILE A 592 -9.32 18.18 17.48
C ILE A 592 -8.73 19.42 16.83
N GLY A 593 -9.42 19.89 15.78
CA GLY A 593 -9.00 20.97 14.89
C GLY A 593 -9.34 22.38 15.39
N LEU A 594 -9.02 23.37 14.57
CA LEU A 594 -9.37 24.76 14.82
C LEU A 594 -10.90 24.91 15.00
N GLY A 595 -11.32 25.68 16.01
CA GLY A 595 -12.71 26.06 16.23
C GLY A 595 -13.52 25.15 17.17
N THR A 596 -12.98 24.03 17.64
CA THR A 596 -13.52 23.39 18.85
C THR A 596 -13.20 24.23 20.07
N ALA A 597 -14.13 24.31 21.03
CA ALA A 597 -13.89 24.90 22.34
C ALA A 597 -14.13 23.83 23.44
N LEU A 598 -13.25 22.82 23.47
CA LEU A 598 -13.31 21.78 24.50
C LEU A 598 -12.81 22.35 25.84
N ALA A 599 -13.71 22.42 26.82
CA ALA A 599 -13.37 22.88 28.16
C ALA A 599 -12.38 21.93 28.86
N GLU A 600 -11.58 22.46 29.79
CA GLU A 600 -10.45 21.74 30.42
C GLU A 600 -10.89 20.42 31.09
N ASN A 601 -12.10 20.39 31.67
CA ASN A 601 -12.69 19.18 32.26
C ASN A 601 -12.99 18.09 31.22
N VAL A 602 -13.44 18.44 30.01
CA VAL A 602 -13.65 17.49 28.91
C VAL A 602 -12.31 17.00 28.38
N MET A 603 -11.32 17.90 28.26
CA MET A 603 -9.95 17.55 27.87
C MET A 603 -9.28 16.58 28.86
N CYS A 604 -9.48 16.78 30.17
CA CYS A 604 -9.04 15.82 31.20
C CYS A 604 -9.84 14.51 31.20
N ALA A 605 -11.08 14.51 30.68
CA ALA A 605 -11.91 13.31 30.58
C ALA A 605 -11.63 12.47 29.32
N LEU A 606 -10.86 12.96 28.33
CA LEU A 606 -10.57 12.25 27.08
C LEU A 606 -10.09 10.79 27.28
N PRO A 607 -9.23 10.44 28.27
CA PRO A 607 -8.84 9.05 28.51
C PRO A 607 -9.97 8.14 29.02
N MET A 608 -11.03 8.70 29.62
CA MET A 608 -12.23 7.95 30.02
C MET A 608 -13.27 7.89 28.88
N ILE A 609 -13.30 8.91 28.02
CA ILE A 609 -14.19 8.98 26.84
C ILE A 609 -13.67 8.05 25.73
N CYS A 610 -12.36 8.02 25.51
CA CYS A 610 -11.66 7.26 24.47
C CYS A 610 -10.63 6.30 25.11
N PRO A 611 -11.03 5.20 25.77
CA PRO A 611 -10.11 4.32 26.49
C PRO A 611 -9.07 3.60 25.59
N PHE A 612 -9.35 3.48 24.29
CA PHE A 612 -8.46 2.88 23.29
C PHE A 612 -7.64 3.90 22.50
N LEU A 613 -7.53 5.15 22.96
CA LEU A 613 -6.86 6.24 22.24
C LEU A 613 -5.36 5.97 22.04
N GLU A 614 -4.98 5.67 20.81
CA GLU A 614 -3.61 5.43 20.32
C GLU A 614 -2.95 6.72 19.79
N SER A 615 -3.76 7.65 19.25
CA SER A 615 -3.27 8.87 18.58
C SER A 615 -4.16 10.08 18.87
N LEU A 616 -3.55 11.13 19.41
CA LEU A 616 -4.22 12.41 19.68
C LEU A 616 -3.51 13.58 18.99
N ILE A 617 -4.24 14.28 18.11
CA ILE A 617 -3.76 15.49 17.44
C ILE A 617 -4.61 16.68 17.89
N LEU A 618 -4.01 17.59 18.65
CA LEU A 618 -4.62 18.86 19.04
C LEU A 618 -4.09 19.99 18.14
N ARG A 619 -4.99 20.81 17.59
CA ARG A 619 -4.65 21.99 16.79
C ARG A 619 -5.37 23.22 17.34
N PHE A 620 -4.63 24.30 17.62
CA PHE A 620 -5.15 25.59 18.09
C PHE A 620 -6.02 25.55 19.37
N GLN A 621 -5.85 24.51 20.20
CA GLN A 621 -6.59 24.35 21.46
C GLN A 621 -5.95 25.13 22.60
N VAL A 622 -6.75 25.55 23.59
CA VAL A 622 -6.26 26.07 24.87
C VAL A 622 -6.06 24.88 25.82
N ILE A 623 -4.85 24.69 26.33
CA ILE A 623 -4.46 23.55 27.17
C ILE A 623 -3.54 23.98 28.34
N SER A 624 -3.55 23.18 29.40
CA SER A 624 -2.79 23.38 30.64
C SER A 624 -1.85 22.20 30.90
N ASP A 625 -0.88 22.39 31.80
CA ASP A 625 -0.03 21.30 32.31
C ASP A 625 -0.85 20.13 32.87
N ARG A 626 -2.02 20.42 33.46
CA ARG A 626 -2.95 19.41 33.99
C ARG A 626 -3.51 18.53 32.87
N VAL A 627 -3.93 19.12 31.75
CA VAL A 627 -4.45 18.37 30.59
C VAL A 627 -3.37 17.45 30.03
N VAL A 628 -2.17 17.98 29.76
CA VAL A 628 -1.08 17.19 29.14
C VAL A 628 -0.65 16.05 30.08
N ARG A 629 -0.41 16.34 31.36
CA ARG A 629 -0.08 15.31 32.35
C ARG A 629 -1.18 14.25 32.47
N ASN A 630 -2.45 14.64 32.59
CA ASN A 630 -3.57 13.69 32.73
C ASN A 630 -3.70 12.77 31.51
N LEU A 631 -3.48 13.29 30.30
CA LEU A 631 -3.43 12.49 29.07
C LEU A 631 -2.27 11.48 29.12
N LEU A 632 -1.06 11.92 29.46
CA LEU A 632 0.13 11.07 29.59
C LEU A 632 0.02 10.03 30.74
N GLU A 633 -0.68 10.38 31.82
CA GLU A 633 -0.95 9.54 33.00
C GLU A 633 -2.00 8.45 32.73
N SER A 634 -3.08 8.79 32.01
CA SER A 634 -4.29 7.95 31.96
C SER A 634 -4.53 7.29 30.60
N ALA A 635 -4.05 7.84 29.49
CA ALA A 635 -4.22 7.23 28.16
C ALA A 635 -3.13 6.17 27.92
N VAL A 636 -3.26 5.02 28.57
CA VAL A 636 -2.24 3.94 28.58
C VAL A 636 -1.85 3.41 27.19
N ASN A 637 -2.72 3.59 26.18
CA ASN A 637 -2.51 3.17 24.80
C ASN A 637 -1.88 4.27 23.91
N LEU A 638 -1.67 5.48 24.43
CA LEU A 638 -1.30 6.65 23.63
C LEU A 638 0.13 6.54 23.08
N HIS A 639 0.24 6.27 21.77
CA HIS A 639 1.49 6.13 21.04
C HIS A 639 1.87 7.42 20.30
N VAL A 640 0.91 8.25 19.92
CA VAL A 640 1.11 9.50 19.15
C VAL A 640 0.45 10.67 19.86
N LEU A 641 1.23 11.72 20.18
CA LEU A 641 0.71 12.99 20.70
C LEU A 641 1.28 14.16 19.88
N CYS A 642 0.40 14.88 19.20
CA CYS A 642 0.78 16.02 18.36
C CYS A 642 0.03 17.30 18.78
N LEU A 643 0.77 18.28 19.30
CA LEU A 643 0.26 19.59 19.70
C LEU A 643 0.70 20.65 18.67
N HIS A 644 -0.26 21.29 18.01
CA HIS A 644 -0.02 22.28 16.94
C HIS A 644 -0.64 23.62 17.28
N TYR A 645 0.17 24.67 17.46
CA TYR A 645 -0.29 26.04 17.75
C TYR A 645 -1.25 26.14 18.95
N CYS A 646 -1.19 25.17 19.87
CA CYS A 646 -1.93 25.18 21.12
C CYS A 646 -1.43 26.32 22.02
N LEU A 647 -2.38 26.95 22.74
CA LEU A 647 -2.16 28.08 23.63
C LEU A 647 -2.41 27.68 25.09
N GLY A 648 -1.95 28.51 26.04
CA GLY A 648 -2.23 28.33 27.46
C GLY A 648 -0.98 28.27 28.33
N SER A 649 -1.17 28.03 29.63
CA SER A 649 -0.10 27.94 30.63
C SER A 649 0.50 26.53 30.66
N LEU A 650 1.24 26.20 29.60
CA LEU A 650 2.12 25.04 29.58
C LEU A 650 3.49 25.42 30.12
N THR A 651 4.07 24.54 30.92
CA THR A 651 5.43 24.59 31.44
C THR A 651 6.05 23.19 31.34
N SER A 652 7.29 22.99 31.79
CA SER A 652 7.89 21.65 31.79
C SER A 652 7.21 20.66 32.72
N PHE A 653 6.36 21.15 33.65
CA PHE A 653 5.49 20.30 34.45
C PHE A 653 4.56 19.42 33.60
N SER A 654 4.16 19.85 32.40
CA SER A 654 3.42 19.05 31.41
C SER A 654 4.01 17.64 31.17
N PHE A 655 5.34 17.51 31.23
CA PHE A 655 6.07 16.31 30.80
C PHE A 655 6.87 15.64 31.93
N GLN A 656 6.59 16.00 33.18
CA GLN A 656 7.20 15.37 34.35
C GLN A 656 6.61 13.99 34.69
N THR A 657 5.53 13.56 34.04
CA THR A 657 4.95 12.22 34.23
C THR A 657 5.37 11.22 33.15
N LYS A 658 5.63 9.98 33.58
CA LYS A 658 6.07 8.86 32.73
C LYS A 658 4.98 8.44 31.74
N ALA A 659 5.31 8.46 30.45
CA ALA A 659 4.48 7.97 29.35
C ALA A 659 5.25 6.90 28.54
N PRO A 660 5.48 5.69 29.10
CA PRO A 660 6.31 4.66 28.46
C PRO A 660 5.70 4.08 27.18
N ALA A 661 4.41 4.30 26.93
CA ALA A 661 3.72 3.92 25.69
C ALA A 661 3.98 4.90 24.52
N LEU A 662 4.37 6.15 24.80
CA LEU A 662 4.49 7.20 23.78
C LEU A 662 5.68 6.96 22.85
N ARG A 663 5.46 7.05 21.54
CA ARG A 663 6.46 6.81 20.48
C ARG A 663 6.67 8.01 19.57
N VAL A 664 5.63 8.81 19.33
CA VAL A 664 5.68 10.00 18.47
C VAL A 664 5.24 11.20 19.29
N LEU A 665 6.11 12.20 19.41
CA LEU A 665 5.82 13.48 20.06
C LEU A 665 6.08 14.62 19.08
N GLN A 666 5.05 15.41 18.77
CA GLN A 666 5.17 16.58 17.88
C GLN A 666 4.69 17.83 18.63
N LEU A 667 5.58 18.81 18.84
CA LEU A 667 5.32 20.06 19.57
C LEU A 667 5.59 21.26 18.65
N HIS A 668 4.58 21.64 17.87
CA HIS A 668 4.69 22.66 16.84
C HIS A 668 4.18 24.02 17.33
N TRP A 669 5.11 24.91 17.71
CA TRP A 669 4.84 26.27 18.21
C TRP A 669 4.08 26.34 19.55
N VAL A 670 4.20 25.28 20.36
CA VAL A 670 3.48 25.12 21.64
C VAL A 670 4.38 25.36 22.87
N THR A 671 5.69 25.10 22.76
CA THR A 671 6.61 25.11 23.90
C THR A 671 7.80 26.07 23.68
N PRO A 672 7.55 27.40 23.50
CA PRO A 672 8.60 28.37 23.23
C PRO A 672 9.63 28.48 24.37
N TRP A 673 9.21 28.12 25.58
CA TRP A 673 9.97 28.09 26.83
C TRP A 673 10.91 26.87 26.97
N LEU A 674 10.78 25.83 26.14
CA LEU A 674 11.45 24.54 26.33
C LEU A 674 12.99 24.68 26.37
N THR A 675 13.58 24.21 27.47
CA THR A 675 15.02 24.23 27.77
C THR A 675 15.66 22.84 27.62
N ASN A 676 16.98 22.78 27.79
CA ASN A 676 17.74 21.53 27.81
C ASN A 676 17.35 20.63 29.00
N ASP A 677 17.07 21.22 30.17
CA ASP A 677 16.71 20.46 31.37
C ASP A 677 15.32 19.80 31.19
N ASP A 678 14.41 20.49 30.52
CA ASP A 678 13.09 19.97 30.14
C ASP A 678 13.17 18.83 29.11
N LEU A 679 14.15 18.86 28.21
CA LEU A 679 14.46 17.72 27.34
C LEU A 679 15.00 16.53 28.13
N THR A 680 15.80 16.76 29.17
CA THR A 680 16.29 15.68 30.04
C THR A 680 15.13 15.00 30.75
N ILE A 681 14.20 15.78 31.33
CA ILE A 681 12.93 15.29 31.91
C ILE A 681 12.12 14.47 30.89
N LEU A 682 11.99 14.94 29.64
CA LEU A 682 11.33 14.21 28.56
C LEU A 682 12.03 12.87 28.22
N THR A 683 13.35 12.78 28.33
CA THR A 683 14.10 11.53 28.09
C THR A 683 13.96 10.52 29.23
N GLU A 684 13.79 10.97 30.48
CA GLU A 684 13.52 10.09 31.62
C GLU A 684 12.09 9.50 31.62
N ASN A 685 11.15 10.22 30.99
CA ASN A 685 9.72 9.91 31.04
C ASN A 685 9.15 9.25 29.77
N CYS A 686 9.77 9.41 28.60
CA CYS A 686 9.25 8.91 27.30
C CYS A 686 10.32 8.14 26.51
N ASN A 687 9.95 7.03 25.84
CA ASN A 687 10.83 6.27 24.93
C ASN A 687 10.41 6.51 23.47
N LEU A 688 10.85 7.65 22.91
CA LEU A 688 10.41 8.12 21.60
C LEU A 688 11.12 7.41 20.43
N ALA A 689 10.37 7.23 19.35
CA ALA A 689 10.84 6.82 18.02
C ALA A 689 10.80 7.97 17.01
N GLU A 690 9.92 8.96 17.22
CA GLU A 690 9.87 10.22 16.48
C GLU A 690 9.71 11.41 17.42
N LEU A 691 10.49 12.48 17.17
CA LEU A 691 10.37 13.78 17.83
C LEU A 691 10.33 14.89 16.79
N SER A 692 9.32 15.75 16.86
CA SER A 692 9.23 16.99 16.06
C SER A 692 9.02 18.19 16.98
N LEU A 693 9.88 19.21 16.88
CA LEU A 693 9.79 20.44 17.66
C LEU A 693 9.74 21.66 16.74
N SER A 694 8.98 22.70 17.10
CA SER A 694 9.04 24.00 16.42
C SER A 694 8.87 25.16 17.39
N GLY A 695 9.71 26.18 17.25
CA GLY A 695 9.66 27.43 18.02
C GLY A 695 10.27 27.38 19.43
N CYS A 696 10.91 26.29 19.83
CA CYS A 696 11.56 26.10 21.13
C CYS A 696 12.85 26.95 21.26
N LYS A 697 12.72 28.22 21.65
CA LYS A 697 13.78 29.24 21.50
C LYS A 697 14.96 29.09 22.45
N HIS A 698 14.82 28.34 23.54
CA HIS A 698 15.85 28.21 24.59
C HIS A 698 16.76 26.99 24.44
N LEU A 699 16.55 26.13 23.43
CA LEU A 699 17.44 24.99 23.15
C LEU A 699 18.77 25.45 22.55
N ASP A 700 19.88 24.89 23.05
CA ASP A 700 21.24 25.17 22.57
C ASP A 700 22.04 23.92 22.20
N SER A 701 23.36 24.07 22.00
CA SER A 701 24.27 22.98 21.66
C SER A 701 24.09 21.73 22.53
N ASN A 702 23.80 21.90 23.82
CA ASN A 702 23.77 20.78 24.77
C ASN A 702 22.52 19.90 24.58
N SER A 703 21.45 20.45 23.98
CA SER A 703 20.28 19.64 23.58
C SER A 703 20.64 18.52 22.59
N GLN A 704 21.71 18.68 21.78
CA GLN A 704 22.13 17.67 20.81
C GLN A 704 22.57 16.37 21.48
N ASP A 705 23.40 16.46 22.53
CA ASP A 705 23.82 15.28 23.30
C ASP A 705 22.61 14.61 23.95
N ILE A 706 21.75 15.38 24.64
CA ILE A 706 20.55 14.90 25.34
C ILE A 706 19.62 14.15 24.39
N ILE A 707 19.29 14.73 23.23
CA ILE A 707 18.45 14.09 22.19
C ILE A 707 19.12 12.80 21.66
N SER A 708 20.46 12.79 21.52
CA SER A 708 21.19 11.64 20.97
C SER A 708 21.35 10.46 21.94
N SER A 709 21.43 10.71 23.25
CA SER A 709 21.60 9.66 24.27
C SER A 709 20.29 9.21 24.91
N GLY A 710 19.32 10.12 25.05
CA GLY A 710 18.12 9.88 25.85
C GLY A 710 17.06 8.98 25.20
N TRP A 711 17.03 8.87 23.87
CA TRP A 711 16.05 8.03 23.16
C TRP A 711 16.71 6.95 22.29
N PRO A 712 16.95 5.74 22.83
CA PRO A 712 17.64 4.66 22.11
C PRO A 712 16.85 4.08 20.91
N ASN A 713 15.59 4.49 20.72
CA ASN A 713 14.77 4.08 19.58
C ASN A 713 14.46 5.22 18.60
N LEU A 714 15.01 6.43 18.80
CA LEU A 714 14.75 7.59 17.96
C LEU A 714 15.22 7.36 16.52
N ALA A 715 14.27 7.28 15.59
CA ALA A 715 14.51 7.09 14.17
C ALA A 715 14.35 8.39 13.37
N LEU A 716 13.45 9.28 13.79
CA LEU A 716 13.16 10.55 13.11
C LEU A 716 13.20 11.73 14.09
N LEU A 717 13.95 12.77 13.72
CA LEU A 717 14.03 14.04 14.42
C LEU A 717 13.71 15.20 13.47
N HIS A 718 12.84 16.12 13.88
CA HIS A 718 12.53 17.35 13.15
C HIS A 718 12.60 18.58 14.06
N LEU A 719 13.28 19.66 13.62
CA LEU A 719 13.53 20.87 14.42
C LEU A 719 13.35 22.15 13.57
N GLU A 720 12.48 23.07 13.98
CA GLU A 720 12.15 24.32 13.23
C GLU A 720 12.22 25.57 14.12
N GLU A 721 13.11 26.52 13.81
CA GLU A 721 13.42 27.72 14.66
C GLU A 721 13.62 27.42 16.17
N CYS A 722 14.03 26.20 16.52
CA CYS A 722 14.35 25.79 17.89
C CYS A 722 15.69 26.40 18.36
N GLY A 723 15.75 27.72 18.55
CA GLY A 723 16.85 28.38 19.23
C GLY A 723 18.23 28.15 18.62
N LYS A 724 19.25 28.07 19.48
CA LYS A 724 20.66 27.92 19.10
C LYS A 724 20.95 26.62 18.37
N ILE A 725 20.34 25.48 18.74
CA ILE A 725 20.56 24.21 18.02
C ILE A 725 20.24 24.35 16.53
N THR A 726 19.18 25.08 16.14
CA THR A 726 18.88 25.35 14.72
C THR A 726 19.76 26.39 14.04
N VAL A 727 20.45 27.26 14.80
CA VAL A 727 21.42 28.22 14.25
C VAL A 727 22.80 27.58 14.06
N GLU A 728 23.25 26.79 15.03
CA GLU A 728 24.57 26.17 15.08
C GLU A 728 24.63 24.82 14.34
N GLY A 729 23.49 24.18 14.08
CA GLY A 729 23.40 22.94 13.29
C GLY A 729 24.04 23.04 11.88
N PHE A 730 24.06 24.24 11.29
CA PHE A 730 24.80 24.48 10.04
C PHE A 730 26.32 24.25 10.18
N LEU A 731 26.91 24.61 11.32
CA LEU A 731 28.34 24.41 11.59
C LEU A 731 28.65 22.92 11.79
N LEU A 732 27.81 22.19 12.56
CA LEU A 732 27.92 20.73 12.69
C LEU A 732 27.95 20.04 11.32
N PHE A 733 26.93 20.31 10.49
CA PHE A 733 26.78 19.64 9.21
C PHE A 733 27.83 20.07 8.16
N SER A 734 28.43 21.25 8.32
CA SER A 734 29.55 21.70 7.46
C SER A 734 30.81 20.84 7.65
N VAL A 735 31.14 20.45 8.89
CA VAL A 735 32.38 19.69 9.18
C VAL A 735 32.27 18.22 8.72
N VAL A 736 31.07 17.62 8.82
CA VAL A 736 30.79 16.28 8.26
C VAL A 736 31.05 16.23 6.74
N LYS A 737 30.80 17.33 6.04
CA LYS A 737 31.02 17.44 4.58
C LYS A 737 32.51 17.44 4.23
N LEU A 738 33.35 18.10 5.02
CA LEU A 738 34.81 18.11 4.86
C LEU A 738 35.45 16.73 5.13
N TRP A 739 34.94 15.99 6.12
CA TRP A 739 35.46 14.65 6.42
C TRP A 739 35.21 13.63 5.30
N LYS A 740 34.05 13.68 4.62
CA LYS A 740 33.79 12.79 3.47
C LYS A 740 34.73 13.03 2.27
N THR A 741 35.29 14.23 2.12
CA THR A 741 36.30 14.52 1.09
C THR A 741 37.73 14.16 1.49
N SER A 742 38.02 13.98 2.79
CA SER A 742 39.38 13.71 3.28
C SER A 742 39.76 12.22 3.33
N TYR A 743 38.82 11.31 3.05
CA TYR A 743 39.06 9.86 3.16
C TYR A 743 39.85 9.23 1.98
N TYR A 744 40.35 10.06 1.05
CA TYR A 744 41.36 9.71 0.05
C TYR A 744 42.70 10.41 0.33
N GLY A 745 43.22 10.18 1.55
CA GLY A 745 44.66 10.23 1.86
C GLY A 745 45.36 11.59 1.92
N THR A 746 45.59 12.09 3.14
CA THR A 746 46.94 12.53 3.60
C THR A 746 46.96 12.76 5.11
N ARG A 747 48.14 12.68 5.73
CA ARG A 747 48.34 13.04 7.15
C ARG A 747 48.46 14.55 7.30
N TYR A 748 47.81 15.11 8.32
CA TYR A 748 48.19 16.39 8.93
C TYR A 748 48.25 16.24 10.45
N HIS A 749 49.21 16.92 11.08
CA HIS A 749 49.49 16.83 12.51
C HIS A 749 49.17 18.16 13.23
N TYR A 750 48.58 18.04 14.42
CA TYR A 750 48.45 19.06 15.48
C TYR A 750 47.82 20.44 15.16
N CYS A 751 46.62 20.64 15.71
CA CYS A 751 46.37 21.80 16.59
C CYS A 751 45.35 21.42 17.68
N GLY A 752 45.78 21.42 18.94
CA GLY A 752 45.11 20.72 20.05
C GLY A 752 43.96 21.47 20.74
N SER A 753 42.94 21.93 20.00
CA SER A 753 41.83 22.70 20.59
C SER A 753 40.44 22.40 20.02
N TRP A 754 40.33 21.55 19.00
CA TRP A 754 39.11 21.38 18.18
C TRP A 754 38.50 19.96 18.25
N LEU A 755 38.83 19.19 19.29
CA LEU A 755 38.46 17.77 19.42
C LEU A 755 36.96 17.52 19.71
N TRP A 756 36.16 18.57 19.92
CA TRP A 756 34.76 18.47 20.36
C TRP A 756 33.73 18.40 19.22
N ILE A 757 34.15 18.51 17.95
CA ILE A 757 33.25 18.63 16.79
C ILE A 757 32.87 17.26 16.16
N TYR A 758 33.13 16.15 16.87
CA TYR A 758 33.10 14.80 16.29
C TYR A 758 31.79 13.99 16.45
N ALA A 759 30.79 14.48 17.20
CA ALA A 759 29.73 13.63 17.76
C ALA A 759 28.28 13.99 17.34
N MET A 760 27.91 13.75 16.07
CA MET A 760 26.49 13.55 15.71
C MET A 760 26.21 12.47 14.64
N PRO A 761 27.08 12.17 13.65
CA PRO A 761 26.83 11.06 12.72
C PRO A 761 27.17 9.67 13.28
N VAL A 762 27.93 9.59 14.39
CA VAL A 762 28.61 8.34 14.82
C VAL A 762 28.60 8.09 16.34
N LYS A 763 27.72 8.74 17.12
CA LYS A 763 27.33 8.17 18.42
C LYS A 763 26.31 7.06 18.14
N LYS A 764 26.73 5.80 18.29
CA LYS A 764 25.79 4.72 18.60
C LYS A 764 25.07 5.11 19.89
N ASN A 765 23.75 4.93 19.95
CA ASN A 765 23.07 4.92 21.25
C ASN A 765 23.48 3.65 22.03
N ALA A 766 23.04 3.52 23.29
CA ALA A 766 23.46 2.43 24.18
C ALA A 766 23.18 1.01 23.63
N GLU A 767 22.23 0.87 22.69
CA GLU A 767 21.87 -0.39 22.03
C GLU A 767 22.49 -0.56 20.63
N GLY A 768 23.31 0.38 20.17
CA GLY A 768 23.99 0.30 18.87
C GLY A 768 23.16 0.70 17.64
N LYS A 769 21.90 1.15 17.83
CA LYS A 769 21.04 1.68 16.76
C LYS A 769 21.51 3.09 16.36
N MET A 770 21.12 3.54 15.16
CA MET A 770 21.41 4.88 14.63
C MET A 770 20.12 5.62 14.27
N ILE A 771 20.10 6.93 14.53
CA ILE A 771 19.05 7.83 14.05
C ILE A 771 19.02 7.76 12.51
N ARG A 772 17.83 7.59 11.91
CA ARG A 772 17.68 7.34 10.47
C ARG A 772 17.49 8.62 9.66
N SER A 773 16.88 9.64 10.26
CA SER A 773 16.52 10.90 9.61
C SER A 773 16.53 12.06 10.63
N VAL A 774 17.24 13.13 10.32
CA VAL A 774 17.24 14.41 11.05
C VAL A 774 16.93 15.52 10.05
N ARG A 775 15.90 16.33 10.28
CA ARG A 775 15.56 17.49 9.44
C ARG A 775 15.51 18.76 10.28
N MET A 776 16.20 19.78 9.83
CA MET A 776 16.28 21.09 10.49
C MET A 776 15.85 22.17 9.50
N SER A 777 14.82 22.93 9.83
CA SER A 777 14.27 24.01 9.00
C SER A 777 14.53 25.38 9.64
N ARG A 778 14.58 26.43 8.81
CA ARG A 778 14.76 27.83 9.23
C ARG A 778 16.08 28.10 9.95
N CYS A 779 17.14 27.39 9.57
CA CYS A 779 18.50 27.65 10.03
C CYS A 779 18.96 29.05 9.57
N LYS A 780 19.54 29.86 10.47
CA LYS A 780 20.07 31.19 10.15
C LYS A 780 21.46 31.08 9.51
N THR A 781 21.70 31.79 8.42
CA THR A 781 23.05 32.01 7.91
C THR A 781 23.83 32.92 8.86
N MET A 782 24.98 32.47 9.34
CA MET A 782 25.93 33.36 10.02
C MET A 782 26.59 34.29 9.01
N LYS A 783 26.82 35.55 9.43
CA LYS A 783 27.73 36.46 8.73
C LYS A 783 29.13 35.86 8.65
N GLY A 784 29.83 36.04 7.53
CA GLY A 784 31.15 35.46 7.28
C GLY A 784 31.17 33.96 6.93
N SER A 785 30.01 33.35 6.61
CA SER A 785 29.98 31.98 6.06
C SER A 785 30.26 31.97 4.55
N CYS A 786 30.79 30.86 4.01
CA CYS A 786 31.19 30.70 2.60
C CYS A 786 30.02 30.70 1.58
N LEU A 787 28.85 31.24 1.96
CA LEU A 787 27.68 31.46 1.11
C LEU A 787 27.22 32.94 1.13
N GLU A 788 28.03 33.86 1.68
CA GLU A 788 27.78 35.30 1.55
C GLU A 788 27.97 35.77 0.09
N VAL A 789 26.86 35.83 -0.65
CA VAL A 789 26.77 36.63 -1.87
C VAL A 789 26.89 38.11 -1.46
N ALA A 790 27.94 38.78 -1.92
CA ALA A 790 28.21 40.18 -1.61
C ALA A 790 27.02 41.09 -2.04
N ARG A 791 26.31 41.65 -1.06
CA ARG A 791 25.13 42.50 -1.30
C ARG A 791 25.55 43.95 -1.57
N GLN A 792 25.53 44.36 -2.83
CA GLN A 792 25.41 45.77 -3.21
C GLN A 792 23.93 46.18 -3.19
N GLY A 793 23.62 47.34 -2.60
CA GLY A 793 22.28 47.95 -2.62
C GLY A 793 21.58 47.98 -1.25
N SER A 794 20.98 49.12 -0.92
CA SER A 794 20.36 49.42 0.38
C SER A 794 18.83 49.33 0.38
N SER A 795 18.26 48.30 -0.26
CA SER A 795 16.82 48.04 -0.24
C SER A 795 16.43 47.08 0.90
N ARG A 796 15.20 47.23 1.42
CA ARG A 796 14.63 46.24 2.36
C ARG A 796 14.33 44.95 1.59
N PRO A 797 14.72 43.77 2.08
CA PRO A 797 14.52 42.52 1.35
C PRO A 797 13.03 42.12 1.34
N VAL A 798 12.50 41.84 0.16
CA VAL A 798 11.13 41.31 -0.05
C VAL A 798 11.05 39.80 0.25
N HIS A 799 12.21 39.14 0.40
CA HIS A 799 12.33 37.71 0.68
C HIS A 799 13.34 37.41 1.79
N LYS A 800 13.00 36.44 2.65
CA LYS A 800 13.89 35.85 3.67
C LYS A 800 14.43 34.53 3.08
N ASP A 801 15.74 34.47 2.89
CA ASP A 801 16.42 33.23 2.51
C ASP A 801 16.49 32.30 3.74
N THR A 802 15.82 31.14 3.65
CA THR A 802 15.66 30.14 4.71
C THR A 802 16.43 28.88 4.36
N VAL A 803 17.39 28.48 5.20
CA VAL A 803 18.13 27.22 4.98
C VAL A 803 17.40 26.06 5.65
N VAL A 804 17.20 24.99 4.89
CA VAL A 804 16.73 23.68 5.35
C VAL A 804 17.86 22.67 5.18
N LEU A 805 18.19 21.95 6.24
CA LEU A 805 19.16 20.86 6.28
C LEU A 805 18.42 19.56 6.54
N GLU A 806 18.70 18.52 5.77
CA GLU A 806 18.10 17.20 5.94
C GLU A 806 19.19 16.14 5.86
N TRP A 807 19.45 15.46 6.98
CA TRP A 807 20.40 14.36 7.06
C TRP A 807 19.62 13.05 7.16
N SER A 808 19.72 12.25 6.10
CA SER A 808 19.49 10.81 6.18
C SER A 808 20.78 10.13 6.65
N SER A 809 20.68 8.92 7.20
CA SER A 809 21.81 8.09 7.66
C SER A 809 22.97 7.89 6.66
N ARG A 810 22.80 8.27 5.38
CA ARG A 810 23.83 8.19 4.32
C ARG A 810 24.18 9.54 3.68
N ARG A 811 23.29 10.54 3.69
CA ARG A 811 23.44 11.81 2.96
C ARG A 811 22.77 13.00 3.65
N LEU A 812 23.51 14.10 3.71
CA LEU A 812 23.03 15.46 3.95
C LEU A 812 22.55 16.10 2.64
N THR A 813 21.36 16.69 2.66
CA THR A 813 20.82 17.64 1.67
C THR A 813 20.73 19.04 2.30
N THR A 814 20.91 20.07 1.48
CA THR A 814 20.83 21.48 1.88
C THR A 814 20.02 22.23 0.85
N THR A 815 18.90 22.81 1.26
CA THR A 815 17.95 23.51 0.38
C THR A 815 17.79 24.94 0.88
N ILE A 816 17.91 25.92 -0.02
CA ILE A 816 17.61 27.33 0.28
C ILE A 816 16.20 27.62 -0.23
N VAL A 817 15.27 27.85 0.70
CA VAL A 817 13.89 28.23 0.43
C VAL A 817 13.80 29.76 0.50
N LYS A 818 13.14 30.39 -0.48
CA LYS A 818 12.90 31.84 -0.46
C LYS A 818 11.48 32.13 0.00
N GLU A 819 11.34 32.43 1.28
CA GLU A 819 10.06 32.89 1.83
C GLU A 819 9.84 34.36 1.47
N ARG A 820 8.59 34.77 1.27
CA ARG A 820 8.22 36.19 1.12
C ARG A 820 8.07 36.81 2.51
N VAL A 821 8.59 38.02 2.69
CA VAL A 821 8.50 38.79 3.96
C VAL A 821 7.18 39.53 4.04
#